data_AF-A0A378N457-F1
#
_entry.id   AF-A0A378N457-F1
#
_cell.length_a   1.000
_cell.length_b   1.000
_cell.length_c   1.000
_cell.angle_alpha   90.00
_cell.angle_beta   90.00
_cell.angle_gamma   90.00
#
_symmetry.space_group_name_H-M   'P 1'
#
loop_
_entity.id
_entity.type
_entity.pdbx_description
1 polymer ?
#
loop_
_entity_poly.entity_id
_entity_poly.type
_entity_poly.pdbx_seq_one_letter_code
_entity_poly.pdbx_strand_id
1 'polypeptide(L)'
;MSGLLNFYRAFLNLPLSLLVKSRSIPTHPVAELELNLEQPIVYVLPYTSQTDLLILQKNCLALNLPDPLQENVIEGQTLLRFVFLDEGRRFFKSKGAKSETESIFYRYLDLHRANAELDVQLVPVSVLWGRAPGKEDARHLQVLTSFQRFLSMVWFGRDNFVRFSPAVSLRYMVTEYGADEKIAQKIARVAKMHFAKLRYSAMGPRLPNRDAMFNKILNSEVIQAAIAEEAKKSSPEKARKEAEKIINEIAADVKHESLRVADRVLSWLWNKLYQGINVQNADRVRKLALEGHEIVYVPCHRSHMDYLLLSYLLYHQGLVPPHIAAGINLNFWPAGPIFRSWGAFFIRRTFKGNRLYSTIFREYLAELFYRGYSVEYFIEGGRSRTGRLLEPKTGMMSMSLQALQRGLNRSLSIVPVYIGYEHVLEVDTYAKELRGAAKEKENAGLVLRVLKKLKNLGQGYVNFGEPILVNNYLNQYFPEWKEPSEDGRPKWLNEAVDNISHQVMVNINKAAAVNAKNLVGSALLASRQRALTREQLIEQLGSYIQLFRNVPYSKDMTLPTESAEVMLNHVIHLPRSGVLIEKDNFGELVRLERESAVLMTYYRNNVQHLFVLPSLVASMVLHHEAVSKDVVIKSVNRIYPFLQAELFLHFKQEELKAHIEAIIAELSRQG
;
A
#
# COMPACT_ATOMS: atom_id res chain seq x y z
N MET A 1 4.58 4.96 -47.17
CA MET A 1 4.31 3.99 -46.08
C MET A 1 3.42 4.53 -44.96
N SER A 2 3.36 5.85 -44.69
CA SER A 2 2.55 6.44 -43.60
C SER A 2 1.03 6.25 -43.75
N GLY A 3 0.48 6.30 -44.97
CA GLY A 3 -0.97 6.17 -45.21
C GLY A 3 -1.57 4.82 -44.79
N LEU A 4 -0.91 3.71 -45.12
CA LEU A 4 -1.32 2.36 -44.73
C LEU A 4 -1.25 2.15 -43.21
N LEU A 5 -0.22 2.70 -42.55
CA LEU A 5 -0.08 2.62 -41.10
C LEU A 5 -1.14 3.48 -40.37
N ASN A 6 -1.45 4.66 -40.89
CA ASN A 6 -2.50 5.52 -40.35
C ASN A 6 -3.89 4.89 -40.52
N PHE A 7 -4.17 4.27 -41.67
CA PHE A 7 -5.39 3.49 -41.88
C PHE A 7 -5.48 2.31 -40.91
N TYR A 8 -4.39 1.56 -40.72
CA TYR A 8 -4.33 0.48 -39.74
C TYR A 8 -4.59 0.95 -38.31
N ARG A 9 -4.04 2.10 -37.91
CA ARG A 9 -4.28 2.71 -36.59
C ARG A 9 -5.73 3.13 -36.42
N ALA A 10 -6.33 3.78 -37.42
CA ALA A 10 -7.74 4.16 -37.40
C ALA A 10 -8.66 2.93 -37.24
N PHE A 11 -8.35 1.84 -37.96
CA PHE A 11 -9.08 0.57 -37.82
C PHE A 11 -8.95 -0.05 -36.42
N LEU A 12 -7.76 0.00 -35.80
CA LEU A 12 -7.55 -0.48 -34.42
C LEU A 12 -8.22 0.39 -33.35
N ASN A 13 -8.38 1.70 -33.60
CA ASN A 13 -8.90 2.63 -32.62
C ASN A 13 -10.37 2.33 -32.24
N LEU A 14 -11.18 1.90 -33.21
CA LEU A 14 -12.60 1.60 -32.98
C LEU A 14 -12.81 0.48 -31.93
N PRO A 15 -12.27 -0.75 -32.07
CA PRO A 15 -12.42 -1.80 -31.06
C PRO A 15 -11.73 -1.43 -29.74
N LEU A 16 -10.60 -0.71 -29.78
CA LEU A 16 -9.92 -0.25 -28.56
C LEU A 16 -10.77 0.73 -27.75
N SER A 17 -11.42 1.68 -28.42
CA SER A 17 -12.27 2.68 -27.77
C SER A 17 -13.44 2.04 -27.00
N LEU A 18 -13.99 0.94 -27.52
CA LEU A 18 -15.15 0.24 -26.98
C LEU A 18 -14.77 -0.79 -25.90
N LEU A 19 -13.71 -1.55 -26.13
CA LEU A 19 -13.37 -2.72 -25.31
C LEU A 19 -12.31 -2.43 -24.24
N VAL A 20 -11.49 -1.39 -24.44
CA VAL A 20 -10.36 -1.09 -23.56
C VAL A 20 -10.64 0.15 -22.70
N LYS A 21 -10.66 -0.08 -21.38
CA LYS A 21 -10.65 0.98 -20.37
C LYS A 21 -9.34 0.89 -19.62
N SER A 22 -8.40 1.76 -19.97
CA SER A 22 -7.10 1.83 -19.32
C SER A 22 -7.15 2.70 -18.08
N ARG A 23 -6.41 2.32 -17.04
CA ARG A 23 -6.12 3.17 -15.88
C ARG A 23 -4.66 3.58 -15.86
N SER A 24 -4.36 4.84 -15.55
CA SER A 24 -2.98 5.31 -15.40
C SER A 24 -2.40 4.94 -14.03
N ILE A 25 -1.11 4.64 -14.01
CA ILE A 25 -0.31 4.45 -12.80
C ILE A 25 0.98 5.26 -12.98
N PRO A 26 1.29 6.22 -12.10
CA PRO A 26 0.39 6.81 -11.10
C PRO A 26 -0.89 7.42 -11.71
N THR A 27 -1.88 7.71 -10.86
CA THR A 27 -3.15 8.32 -11.29
C THR A 27 -2.93 9.75 -11.79
N HIS A 28 -2.01 10.49 -11.15
CA HIS A 28 -1.63 11.85 -11.52
C HIS A 28 -0.14 11.94 -11.88
N PRO A 29 0.27 11.45 -13.07
CA PRO A 29 1.69 11.33 -13.42
C PRO A 29 2.44 12.65 -13.52
N VAL A 30 1.79 13.76 -13.86
CA VAL A 30 2.47 15.06 -13.93
C VAL A 30 2.95 15.49 -12.54
N ALA A 31 2.06 15.44 -11.54
CA ALA A 31 2.39 15.81 -10.17
C ALA A 31 3.26 14.75 -9.47
N GLU A 32 2.91 13.47 -9.57
CA GLU A 32 3.62 12.39 -8.87
C GLU A 32 5.00 12.06 -9.44
N LEU A 33 5.27 12.39 -10.71
CA LEU A 33 6.57 12.14 -11.36
C LEU A 33 7.33 13.44 -11.67
N GLU A 34 6.83 14.58 -11.19
CA GLU A 34 7.44 15.91 -11.37
C GLU A 34 7.77 16.22 -12.85
N LEU A 35 6.84 15.89 -13.76
CA LEU A 35 7.06 16.07 -15.19
C LEU A 35 6.94 17.56 -15.57
N ASN A 36 7.97 18.10 -16.22
CA ASN A 36 7.92 19.46 -16.76
C ASN A 36 7.25 19.46 -18.15
N LEU A 37 6.04 19.99 -18.28
CA LEU A 37 5.33 20.01 -19.56
C LEU A 37 5.82 21.09 -20.55
N GLU A 38 6.64 22.03 -20.08
CA GLU A 38 7.28 23.05 -20.93
C GLU A 38 8.47 22.49 -21.70
N GLN A 39 9.05 21.39 -21.22
CA GLN A 39 10.17 20.70 -21.84
C GLN A 39 9.72 19.52 -22.72
N PRO A 40 10.46 19.16 -23.78
CA PRO A 40 10.07 18.06 -24.65
C PRO A 40 10.08 16.71 -23.91
N ILE A 41 9.01 15.93 -24.09
CA ILE A 41 8.88 14.58 -23.53
C ILE A 41 9.11 13.55 -24.64
N VAL A 42 9.76 12.43 -24.35
CA VAL A 42 9.87 11.28 -25.26
C VAL A 42 9.45 10.00 -24.52
N TYR A 43 8.41 9.35 -25.03
CA TYR A 43 7.87 8.12 -24.45
C TYR A 43 8.65 6.88 -24.91
N VAL A 44 9.24 6.17 -23.97
CA VAL A 44 10.00 4.94 -24.25
C VAL A 44 9.09 3.75 -23.99
N LEU A 45 8.84 2.90 -25.01
CA LEU A 45 8.04 1.68 -24.88
C LEU A 45 8.92 0.43 -24.99
N PRO A 46 8.60 -0.65 -24.26
CA PRO A 46 9.44 -1.85 -24.21
C PRO A 46 9.44 -2.66 -25.51
N TYR A 47 8.31 -2.68 -26.24
CA TYR A 47 8.14 -3.51 -27.43
C TYR A 47 7.34 -2.76 -28.50
N THR A 48 7.62 -3.07 -29.76
CA THR A 48 6.89 -2.55 -30.91
C THR A 48 5.44 -3.04 -30.89
N SER A 49 4.50 -2.12 -30.63
CA SER A 49 3.08 -2.43 -30.54
C SER A 49 2.24 -1.19 -30.83
N GLN A 50 1.58 -1.18 -31.99
CA GLN A 50 0.68 -0.08 -32.36
C GLN A 50 -0.53 0.00 -31.43
N THR A 51 -1.00 -1.14 -30.92
CA THR A 51 -2.08 -1.20 -29.93
C THR A 51 -1.66 -0.52 -28.62
N ASP A 52 -0.46 -0.81 -28.12
CA ASP A 52 0.04 -0.21 -26.87
C ASP A 52 0.30 1.30 -27.07
N LEU A 53 0.77 1.71 -28.25
CA LEU A 53 0.96 3.12 -28.60
C LEU A 53 -0.36 3.91 -28.67
N LEU A 54 -1.42 3.35 -29.27
CA LEU A 54 -2.74 4.00 -29.30
C LEU A 54 -3.38 4.09 -27.91
N ILE A 55 -3.19 3.06 -27.09
CA ILE A 55 -3.61 3.10 -25.69
C ILE A 55 -2.86 4.19 -24.92
N LEU A 56 -1.54 4.28 -25.12
CA LEU A 56 -0.73 5.34 -24.54
C LEU A 56 -1.25 6.71 -24.98
N GLN A 57 -1.46 6.92 -26.28
CA GLN A 57 -2.01 8.18 -26.81
C GLN A 57 -3.31 8.58 -26.10
N LYS A 58 -4.28 7.66 -26.00
CA LYS A 58 -5.55 7.93 -25.32
C LYS A 58 -5.36 8.32 -23.85
N ASN A 59 -4.40 7.70 -23.15
CA ASN A 59 -4.09 8.06 -21.76
C ASN A 59 -3.38 9.40 -21.68
N CYS A 60 -2.43 9.70 -22.57
CA CYS A 60 -1.75 10.99 -22.58
C CYS A 60 -2.76 12.13 -22.75
N LEU A 61 -3.64 12.02 -23.76
CA LEU A 61 -4.68 13.02 -24.02
C LEU A 61 -5.64 13.18 -22.83
N ALA A 62 -6.05 12.09 -22.18
CA ALA A 62 -6.93 12.14 -21.01
C ALA A 62 -6.26 12.77 -19.77
N LEU A 63 -4.93 12.78 -19.71
CA LEU A 63 -4.13 13.30 -18.60
C LEU A 63 -3.49 14.66 -18.93
N ASN A 64 -3.86 15.27 -20.06
CA ASN A 64 -3.25 16.50 -20.59
C ASN A 64 -1.72 16.40 -20.78
N LEU A 65 -1.23 15.19 -21.04
CA LEU A 65 0.14 14.96 -21.47
C LEU A 65 0.25 15.11 -22.99
N PRO A 66 1.43 15.48 -23.51
CA PRO A 66 1.61 15.62 -24.94
C PRO A 66 1.33 14.34 -25.74
N ASP A 67 0.75 14.50 -26.93
CA ASP A 67 0.38 13.36 -27.77
C ASP A 67 1.65 12.62 -28.27
N PRO A 68 1.84 11.32 -27.97
CA PRO A 68 2.99 10.55 -28.44
C PRO A 68 3.08 10.47 -29.97
N LEU A 69 1.97 10.60 -30.71
CA LEU A 69 1.97 10.59 -32.18
C LEU A 69 2.28 11.95 -32.80
N GLN A 70 2.28 13.03 -32.03
CA GLN A 70 2.78 14.33 -32.47
C GLN A 70 4.30 14.36 -32.37
N GLU A 71 4.95 15.02 -33.33
CA GLU A 71 6.40 15.17 -33.33
C GLU A 71 6.84 16.30 -32.41
N ASN A 72 8.03 16.18 -31.83
CA ASN A 72 8.74 17.26 -31.17
C ASN A 72 9.40 18.12 -32.24
N VAL A 73 9.19 19.43 -32.19
CA VAL A 73 9.86 20.41 -33.04
C VAL A 73 10.80 21.21 -32.15
N ILE A 74 12.11 21.06 -32.36
CA ILE A 74 13.17 21.70 -31.57
C ILE A 74 14.16 22.29 -32.55
N GLU A 75 14.33 23.62 -32.54
CA GLU A 75 15.26 24.35 -33.43
C GLU A 75 15.11 23.97 -34.92
N GLY A 76 13.86 23.84 -35.40
CA GLY A 76 13.55 23.45 -36.77
C GLY A 76 13.77 21.96 -37.10
N GLN A 77 14.28 21.16 -36.15
CA GLN A 77 14.35 19.71 -36.29
C GLN A 77 13.09 19.03 -35.77
N THR A 78 12.55 18.14 -36.60
CA THR A 78 11.36 17.34 -36.25
C THR A 78 11.77 15.93 -35.85
N LEU A 79 11.36 15.51 -34.64
CA LEU A 79 11.72 14.24 -34.02
C LEU A 79 10.50 13.53 -33.45
N LEU A 80 10.50 12.20 -33.47
CA LEU A 80 9.42 11.41 -32.89
C LEU A 80 9.37 11.55 -31.37
N ARG A 81 8.17 11.67 -30.81
CA ARG A 81 7.91 11.72 -29.36
C ARG A 81 7.85 10.33 -28.70
N PHE A 82 8.12 9.26 -29.44
CA PHE A 82 8.16 7.90 -28.89
C PHE A 82 9.25 7.05 -29.53
N VAL A 83 9.69 6.03 -28.79
CA VAL A 83 10.62 5.00 -29.28
C VAL A 83 10.23 3.61 -28.78
N PHE A 84 10.63 2.57 -29.51
CA PHE A 84 10.40 1.16 -29.15
C PHE A 84 11.73 0.43 -28.95
N LEU A 85 12.01 -0.04 -27.74
CA LEU A 85 13.28 -0.68 -27.42
C LEU A 85 13.50 -2.02 -28.14
N ASP A 86 12.43 -2.77 -28.47
CA ASP A 86 12.53 -4.11 -29.06
C ASP A 86 11.43 -4.41 -30.10
N GLU A 87 11.69 -5.38 -30.97
CA GLU A 87 10.82 -5.75 -32.11
C GLU A 87 9.65 -6.67 -31.73
N GLY A 88 9.73 -7.40 -30.62
CA GLY A 88 8.67 -8.33 -30.24
C GLY A 88 8.60 -8.66 -28.76
N ARG A 89 7.43 -9.18 -28.33
CA ARG A 89 7.18 -9.65 -26.96
C ARG A 89 7.89 -10.97 -26.60
N ARG A 90 8.75 -11.49 -27.48
CA ARG A 90 9.57 -12.69 -27.20
C ARG A 90 10.73 -12.26 -26.31
N PHE A 91 11.03 -13.09 -25.31
CA PHE A 91 12.08 -12.91 -24.30
C PHE A 91 13.30 -12.19 -24.86
N PHE A 92 13.82 -11.19 -24.13
CA PHE A 92 15.05 -10.44 -24.37
C PHE A 92 16.21 -11.32 -24.88
N LYS A 93 16.19 -11.65 -26.17
CA LYS A 93 17.25 -12.42 -26.87
C LYS A 93 18.11 -11.50 -27.73
N SER A 94 17.66 -10.27 -28.01
CA SER A 94 18.48 -9.25 -28.65
C SER A 94 19.44 -8.64 -27.63
N LYS A 95 20.74 -8.59 -27.97
CA LYS A 95 21.78 -8.03 -27.08
C LYS A 95 21.77 -6.50 -27.04
N GLY A 96 21.07 -5.81 -27.95
CA GLY A 96 21.00 -4.35 -28.07
C GLY A 96 19.58 -3.84 -28.35
N ALA A 97 19.35 -2.53 -28.26
CA ALA A 97 18.08 -1.94 -28.68
C ALA A 97 17.99 -1.87 -30.21
N LYS A 98 16.84 -1.45 -30.75
CA LYS A 98 16.74 -1.20 -32.19
C LYS A 98 17.72 -0.10 -32.59
N SER A 99 18.41 -0.26 -33.71
CA SER A 99 19.26 0.77 -34.30
C SER A 99 18.50 2.08 -34.51
N GLU A 100 17.22 2.00 -34.92
CA GLU A 100 16.33 3.17 -35.04
C GLU A 100 16.14 3.92 -33.72
N THR A 101 16.04 3.21 -32.60
CA THR A 101 15.87 3.82 -31.27
C THR A 101 17.16 4.47 -30.78
N GLU A 102 18.29 3.81 -31.00
CA GLU A 102 19.61 4.36 -30.67
C GLU A 102 19.89 5.62 -31.49
N SER A 103 19.52 5.63 -32.78
CA SER A 103 19.60 6.81 -33.64
C SER A 103 18.73 7.97 -33.16
N ILE A 104 17.47 7.71 -32.77
CA ILE A 104 16.59 8.76 -32.22
C ILE A 104 17.15 9.31 -30.91
N PHE A 105 17.62 8.46 -30.00
CA PHE A 105 18.26 8.93 -28.77
C PHE A 105 19.50 9.76 -29.04
N TYR A 106 20.36 9.33 -29.97
CA TYR A 106 21.53 10.11 -30.37
C TYR A 106 21.15 11.49 -30.91
N ARG A 107 20.13 11.58 -31.77
CA ARG A 107 19.64 12.87 -32.30
C ARG A 107 19.15 13.80 -31.19
N TYR A 108 18.43 13.27 -30.20
CA TYR A 108 18.03 14.07 -29.03
C TYR A 108 19.24 14.50 -28.20
N LEU A 109 20.21 13.61 -27.94
CA LEU A 109 21.44 13.95 -27.20
C LEU A 109 22.25 15.05 -27.91
N ASP A 110 22.35 15.00 -29.24
CA ASP A 110 23.09 15.98 -30.03
C ASP A 110 22.47 17.39 -29.93
N LEU A 111 21.13 17.49 -29.88
CA LEU A 111 20.43 18.78 -29.66
C LEU A 111 20.81 19.47 -28.33
N HIS A 112 21.19 18.71 -27.29
CA HIS A 112 21.58 19.28 -26.01
C HIS A 112 22.97 19.92 -26.05
N ARG A 113 23.78 19.65 -27.09
CA ARG A 113 25.07 20.34 -27.31
C ARG A 113 24.86 21.79 -27.75
N ALA A 114 23.83 22.04 -28.54
CA ALA A 114 23.56 23.33 -29.15
C ALA A 114 22.66 24.24 -28.29
N ASN A 115 21.88 23.67 -27.37
CA ASN A 115 20.94 24.41 -26.53
C ASN A 115 21.20 24.08 -25.07
N ALA A 116 21.55 25.05 -24.22
CA ALA A 116 21.85 24.82 -22.81
C ALA A 116 20.60 24.61 -21.93
N GLU A 117 19.50 25.26 -22.26
CA GLU A 117 18.24 25.26 -21.48
C GLU A 117 17.33 24.06 -21.83
N LEU A 118 17.65 23.33 -22.89
CA LEU A 118 16.91 22.13 -23.29
C LEU A 118 17.13 21.00 -22.27
N ASP A 119 16.03 20.42 -21.76
CA ASP A 119 16.06 19.18 -21.00
C ASP A 119 14.97 18.22 -21.50
N VAL A 120 15.33 17.37 -22.46
CA VAL A 120 14.41 16.36 -22.97
C VAL A 120 14.21 15.28 -21.90
N GLN A 121 12.94 15.03 -21.56
CA GLN A 121 12.54 14.04 -20.56
C GLN A 121 12.18 12.70 -21.21
N LEU A 122 13.01 11.67 -21.00
CA LEU A 122 12.67 10.31 -21.39
C LEU A 122 11.73 9.68 -20.36
N VAL A 123 10.49 9.39 -20.74
CA VAL A 123 9.48 8.80 -19.85
C VAL A 123 9.26 7.33 -20.24
N PRO A 124 9.74 6.36 -19.42
CA PRO A 124 9.46 4.95 -19.67
C PRO A 124 7.99 4.62 -19.41
N VAL A 125 7.30 4.09 -20.42
CA VAL A 125 5.88 3.73 -20.34
C VAL A 125 5.64 2.28 -20.70
N SER A 126 4.90 1.56 -19.85
CA SER A 126 4.50 0.18 -20.09
C SER A 126 2.98 0.03 -20.05
N VAL A 127 2.42 -0.56 -21.12
CA VAL A 127 1.02 -0.98 -21.17
C VAL A 127 0.91 -2.41 -20.65
N LEU A 128 0.26 -2.58 -19.50
CA LEU A 128 0.11 -3.85 -18.80
C LEU A 128 -1.26 -4.46 -19.13
N TRP A 129 -1.25 -5.65 -19.74
CA TRP A 129 -2.44 -6.42 -20.08
C TRP A 129 -2.59 -7.62 -19.15
N GLY A 130 -3.69 -7.72 -18.41
CA GLY A 130 -4.11 -8.94 -17.70
C GLY A 130 -3.17 -9.46 -16.61
N ARG A 131 -1.93 -8.95 -16.48
CA ARG A 131 -0.94 -9.10 -15.40
C ARG A 131 -0.74 -10.53 -14.84
N ALA A 132 -0.90 -11.56 -15.68
CA ALA A 132 -0.78 -12.96 -15.26
C ALA A 132 0.68 -13.45 -15.14
N PRO A 133 1.21 -13.83 -13.96
CA PRO A 133 2.61 -14.26 -13.77
C PRO A 133 3.06 -15.45 -14.64
N GLY A 134 2.11 -16.22 -15.19
CA GLY A 134 2.38 -17.52 -15.81
C GLY A 134 2.60 -18.62 -14.75
N LYS A 135 2.61 -19.88 -15.19
CA LYS A 135 2.88 -21.07 -14.34
C LYS A 135 4.31 -21.55 -14.55
N GLU A 136 4.93 -22.15 -13.53
CA GLU A 136 6.29 -22.73 -13.63
C GLU A 136 6.42 -23.75 -14.78
N ASP A 137 5.39 -24.57 -14.99
CA ASP A 137 5.35 -25.64 -16.00
C ASP A 137 4.91 -25.18 -17.41
N ALA A 138 4.57 -23.90 -17.60
CA ALA A 138 4.06 -23.41 -18.87
C ALA A 138 5.20 -23.14 -19.87
N ARG A 139 5.22 -23.89 -20.99
CA ARG A 139 6.07 -23.57 -22.15
C ARG A 139 5.62 -22.25 -22.80
N HIS A 140 6.61 -21.52 -23.29
CA HIS A 140 6.57 -20.17 -23.86
C HIS A 140 5.24 -19.74 -24.51
N LEU A 141 4.72 -18.59 -24.06
CA LEU A 141 3.56 -17.91 -24.65
C LEU A 141 3.76 -17.70 -26.17
N GLN A 142 2.86 -18.30 -26.95
CA GLN A 142 2.76 -18.16 -28.39
C GLN A 142 2.55 -16.69 -28.79
N VAL A 143 3.08 -16.32 -29.95
CA VAL A 143 2.74 -15.05 -30.61
C VAL A 143 1.26 -15.10 -30.93
N LEU A 144 0.46 -14.28 -30.23
CA LEU A 144 -1.00 -14.26 -30.41
C LEU A 144 -1.36 -13.79 -31.82
N THR A 145 -2.17 -14.58 -32.54
CA THR A 145 -2.76 -14.21 -33.83
C THR A 145 -3.70 -13.00 -33.69
N SER A 146 -4.07 -12.34 -34.80
CA SER A 146 -4.96 -11.17 -34.77
C SER A 146 -6.32 -11.45 -34.09
N PHE A 147 -6.85 -12.68 -34.23
CA PHE A 147 -8.06 -13.13 -33.54
C PHE A 147 -7.85 -13.33 -32.03
N GLN A 148 -6.72 -13.93 -31.64
CA GLN A 148 -6.35 -14.06 -30.22
C GLN A 148 -6.08 -12.69 -29.58
N ARG A 149 -5.57 -11.70 -30.34
CA ARG A 149 -5.46 -10.30 -29.89
C ARG A 149 -6.83 -9.68 -29.66
N PHE A 150 -7.80 -9.89 -30.56
CA PHE A 150 -9.17 -9.43 -30.38
C PHE A 150 -9.85 -10.07 -29.14
N LEU A 151 -9.74 -11.40 -28.99
CA LEU A 151 -10.19 -12.10 -27.79
C LEU A 151 -9.50 -11.59 -26.52
N SER A 152 -8.20 -11.30 -26.59
CA SER A 152 -7.47 -10.69 -25.48
C SER A 152 -7.97 -9.28 -25.16
N MET A 153 -8.41 -8.50 -26.15
CA MET A 153 -9.02 -7.18 -25.91
C MET A 153 -10.41 -7.31 -25.27
N VAL A 154 -11.23 -8.28 -25.69
CA VAL A 154 -12.54 -8.54 -25.05
C VAL A 154 -12.34 -9.04 -23.60
N TRP A 155 -11.39 -9.94 -23.39
CA TRP A 155 -11.19 -10.60 -22.10
C TRP A 155 -10.41 -9.71 -21.11
N PHE A 156 -9.36 -9.02 -21.56
CA PHE A 156 -8.45 -8.20 -20.74
C PHE A 156 -8.60 -6.68 -20.93
N GLY A 157 -9.44 -6.20 -21.85
CA GLY A 157 -9.52 -4.77 -22.14
C GLY A 157 -9.94 -3.90 -20.96
N ARG A 158 -10.72 -4.45 -20.02
CA ARG A 158 -11.10 -3.77 -18.75
C ARG A 158 -10.07 -3.89 -17.63
N ASP A 159 -9.02 -4.68 -17.86
CA ASP A 159 -7.90 -4.97 -16.96
C ASP A 159 -6.59 -4.54 -17.65
N ASN A 160 -6.58 -3.26 -18.05
CA ASN A 160 -5.51 -2.60 -18.78
C ASN A 160 -4.98 -1.42 -17.96
N PHE A 161 -3.68 -1.35 -17.77
CA PHE A 161 -3.02 -0.27 -17.04
C PHE A 161 -1.92 0.34 -17.87
N VAL A 162 -1.77 1.66 -17.82
CA VAL A 162 -0.66 2.39 -18.44
C VAL A 162 0.22 2.90 -17.32
N ARG A 163 1.40 2.29 -17.16
CA ARG A 163 2.35 2.66 -16.12
C ARG A 163 3.40 3.63 -16.65
N PHE A 164 3.33 4.87 -16.20
CA PHE A 164 4.37 5.88 -16.37
C PHE A 164 5.43 5.72 -15.28
N SER A 165 6.70 5.79 -15.66
CA SER A 165 7.83 5.73 -14.74
C SER A 165 8.49 7.09 -14.61
N PRO A 166 9.28 7.35 -13.55
CA PRO A 166 10.04 8.58 -13.42
C PRO A 166 10.82 8.91 -14.69
N ALA A 167 10.79 10.18 -15.07
CA ALA A 167 11.50 10.66 -16.25
C ALA A 167 13.01 10.60 -16.03
N VAL A 168 13.76 10.32 -17.09
CA VAL A 168 15.22 10.47 -17.13
C VAL A 168 15.51 11.75 -17.91
N SER A 169 16.12 12.73 -17.25
CA SER A 169 16.62 13.97 -17.87
C SER A 169 17.78 13.65 -18.81
N LEU A 170 17.65 14.02 -20.09
CA LEU A 170 18.76 13.91 -21.04
C LEU A 170 19.81 14.99 -20.79
N ARG A 171 19.45 16.17 -20.27
CA ARG A 171 20.42 17.20 -19.87
C ARG A 171 21.41 16.64 -18.85
N TYR A 172 20.89 16.00 -17.80
CA TYR A 172 21.71 15.36 -16.77
C TYR A 172 22.63 14.31 -17.40
N MET A 173 22.10 13.45 -18.28
CA MET A 173 22.89 12.42 -18.95
C MET A 173 24.03 12.99 -19.79
N VAL A 174 23.77 14.07 -20.54
CA VAL A 174 24.78 14.75 -21.36
C VAL A 174 25.85 15.42 -20.51
N THR A 175 25.45 16.06 -19.40
CA THR A 175 26.36 16.78 -18.50
C THR A 175 27.31 15.81 -17.78
N GLU A 176 26.78 14.68 -17.29
CA GLU A 176 27.56 13.71 -16.51
C GLU A 176 28.36 12.71 -17.35
N TYR A 177 27.82 12.31 -18.51
CA TYR A 177 28.37 11.18 -19.28
C TYR A 177 28.69 11.52 -20.75
N GLY A 178 28.39 12.72 -21.21
CA GLY A 178 28.56 13.15 -22.60
C GLY A 178 27.41 12.74 -23.52
N ALA A 179 27.54 13.10 -24.80
CA ALA A 179 26.49 12.95 -25.82
C ALA A 179 26.94 12.08 -27.00
N ASP A 180 27.67 10.99 -26.74
CA ASP A 180 28.12 10.07 -27.79
C ASP A 180 27.12 8.92 -28.05
N GLU A 181 27.37 8.16 -29.12
CA GLU A 181 26.55 6.99 -29.48
C GLU A 181 26.58 5.89 -28.40
N LYS A 182 27.67 5.80 -27.63
CA LYS A 182 27.78 4.84 -26.51
C LYS A 182 26.81 5.19 -25.38
N ILE A 183 26.59 6.48 -25.10
CA ILE A 183 25.57 6.92 -24.14
C ILE A 183 24.16 6.57 -24.62
N ALA A 184 23.85 6.74 -25.91
CA ALA A 184 22.55 6.31 -26.47
C ALA A 184 22.30 4.80 -26.25
N GLN A 185 23.31 3.97 -26.50
CA GLN A 185 23.24 2.52 -26.24
C GLN A 185 23.08 2.21 -24.74
N LYS A 186 23.81 2.92 -23.87
CA LYS A 186 23.71 2.77 -22.41
C LYS A 186 22.31 3.12 -21.92
N ILE A 187 21.72 4.22 -22.39
CA ILE A 187 20.34 4.63 -22.07
C ILE A 187 19.36 3.52 -22.46
N ALA A 188 19.47 3.00 -23.69
CA ALA A 188 18.58 1.97 -24.17
C ALA A 188 18.70 0.66 -23.35
N ARG A 189 19.93 0.27 -22.97
CA ARG A 189 20.18 -0.89 -22.10
C ARG A 189 19.59 -0.70 -20.69
N VAL A 190 19.78 0.47 -20.07
CA VAL A 190 19.20 0.79 -18.77
C VAL A 190 17.68 0.77 -18.83
N ALA A 191 17.08 1.33 -19.89
CA ALA A 191 15.64 1.29 -20.10
C ALA A 191 15.11 -0.15 -20.23
N LYS A 192 15.82 -1.04 -20.94
CA LYS A 192 15.46 -2.48 -20.99
C LYS A 192 15.49 -3.13 -19.60
N MET A 193 16.53 -2.87 -18.81
CA MET A 193 16.64 -3.40 -17.44
C MET A 193 15.51 -2.87 -16.55
N HIS A 194 15.15 -1.59 -16.68
CA HIS A 194 14.00 -1.00 -16.00
C HIS A 194 12.70 -1.73 -16.34
N PHE A 195 12.40 -1.97 -17.61
CA PHE A 195 11.19 -2.71 -18.00
C PHE A 195 11.18 -4.17 -17.54
N ALA A 196 12.34 -4.82 -17.44
CA ALA A 196 12.44 -6.17 -16.87
C ALA A 196 12.04 -6.16 -15.38
N LYS A 197 12.57 -5.22 -14.59
CA LYS A 197 12.20 -5.02 -13.18
C LYS A 197 10.73 -4.63 -13.02
N LEU A 198 10.24 -3.72 -13.85
CA LEU A 198 8.85 -3.27 -13.87
C LEU A 198 7.88 -4.43 -14.06
N ARG A 199 8.18 -5.30 -15.03
CA ARG A 199 7.39 -6.49 -15.33
C ARG A 199 7.36 -7.44 -14.14
N TYR A 200 8.50 -7.67 -13.50
CA TYR A 200 8.58 -8.49 -12.29
C TYR A 200 7.73 -7.88 -11.16
N SER A 201 7.81 -6.56 -10.92
CA SER A 201 7.02 -5.88 -9.88
C SER A 201 5.49 -5.97 -10.10
N ALA A 202 5.05 -6.02 -11.35
CA ALA A 202 3.64 -6.00 -11.72
C ALA A 202 3.00 -7.39 -11.84
N MET A 203 3.80 -8.40 -12.19
CA MET A 203 3.32 -9.78 -12.40
C MET A 203 3.69 -10.70 -11.23
N GLY A 204 4.80 -10.42 -10.55
CA GLY A 204 5.33 -11.23 -9.47
C GLY A 204 6.10 -12.45 -9.99
N PRO A 205 6.61 -13.26 -9.06
CA PRO A 205 7.19 -14.55 -9.43
C PRO A 205 6.12 -15.48 -10.02
N ARG A 206 6.56 -16.48 -10.79
CA ARG A 206 5.66 -17.49 -11.37
C ARG A 206 4.90 -18.23 -10.28
N LEU A 207 3.66 -18.62 -10.57
CA LEU A 207 2.89 -19.41 -9.60
C LEU A 207 3.54 -20.79 -9.41
N PRO A 208 3.68 -21.23 -8.16
CA PRO A 208 4.43 -22.44 -7.85
C PRO A 208 3.59 -23.65 -8.27
N ASN A 209 4.24 -24.72 -8.72
CA ASN A 209 3.57 -26.01 -8.69
C ASN A 209 3.38 -26.40 -7.21
N ARG A 210 2.12 -26.35 -6.73
CA ARG A 210 1.77 -26.53 -5.32
C ARG A 210 2.30 -27.84 -4.76
N ASP A 211 2.18 -28.92 -5.52
CA ASP A 211 2.64 -30.24 -5.10
C ASP A 211 4.17 -30.30 -5.02
N ALA A 212 4.86 -29.68 -5.98
CA ALA A 212 6.32 -29.56 -5.94
C ALA A 212 6.79 -28.74 -4.73
N MET A 213 6.10 -27.64 -4.42
CA MET A 213 6.39 -26.81 -3.24
C MET A 213 6.16 -27.59 -1.95
N PHE A 214 5.07 -28.35 -1.85
CA PHE A 214 4.78 -29.16 -0.67
C PHE A 214 5.81 -30.27 -0.49
N ASN A 215 6.16 -30.97 -1.56
CA ASN A 215 7.19 -32.00 -1.53
C ASN A 215 8.55 -31.42 -1.09
N LYS A 216 8.92 -30.24 -1.58
CA LYS A 216 10.13 -29.54 -1.15
C LYS A 216 10.12 -29.24 0.35
N ILE A 217 9.04 -28.67 0.88
CA ILE A 217 8.92 -28.32 2.30
C ILE A 217 8.91 -29.58 3.17
N LEU A 218 8.09 -30.57 2.83
CA LEU A 218 7.95 -31.81 3.58
C LEU A 218 9.25 -32.61 3.63
N ASN A 219 10.08 -32.55 2.57
CA ASN A 219 11.37 -33.25 2.51
C ASN A 219 12.54 -32.42 3.07
N SER A 220 12.31 -31.22 3.61
CA SER A 220 13.37 -30.47 4.29
C SER A 220 13.81 -31.16 5.59
N GLU A 221 15.11 -31.08 5.90
CA GLU A 221 15.69 -31.73 7.08
C GLU A 221 14.99 -31.34 8.38
N VAL A 222 14.65 -30.06 8.52
CA VAL A 222 13.98 -29.51 9.71
C VAL A 222 12.58 -30.11 9.88
N ILE A 223 11.85 -30.33 8.79
CA ILE A 223 10.51 -30.93 8.82
C ILE A 223 10.59 -32.44 9.02
N GLN A 224 11.55 -33.13 8.39
CA GLN A 224 11.79 -34.55 8.63
C GLN A 224 12.13 -34.82 10.11
N ALA A 225 12.96 -33.98 10.72
CA ALA A 225 13.26 -34.06 12.16
C ALA A 225 12.01 -33.84 13.02
N ALA A 226 11.17 -32.85 12.67
CA ALA A 226 9.91 -32.59 13.39
C ALA A 226 8.90 -33.74 13.22
N ILE A 227 8.82 -34.36 12.04
CA ILE A 227 7.98 -35.54 11.78
C ILE A 227 8.49 -36.73 12.59
N ALA A 228 9.81 -36.96 12.66
CA ALA A 228 10.40 -38.03 13.45
C ALA A 228 10.14 -37.85 14.95
N GLU A 229 10.17 -36.62 15.45
CA GLU A 229 9.81 -36.30 16.85
C GLU A 229 8.32 -36.56 17.12
N GLU A 230 7.41 -36.15 16.22
CA GLU A 230 5.98 -36.40 16.34
C GLU A 230 5.63 -37.89 16.19
N ALA A 231 6.42 -38.63 15.39
CA ALA A 231 6.31 -40.07 15.24
C ALA A 231 6.63 -40.82 16.55
N LYS A 232 7.37 -40.23 17.51
CA LYS A 232 7.57 -40.85 18.84
C LYS A 232 6.28 -40.96 19.64
N LYS A 233 5.29 -40.10 19.37
CA LYS A 233 3.97 -40.12 20.00
C LYS A 233 2.93 -40.92 19.20
N SER A 234 3.27 -41.30 17.97
CA SER A 234 2.34 -41.91 17.01
C SER A 234 3.07 -42.92 16.11
N SER A 235 2.67 -43.09 14.85
CA SER A 235 3.44 -43.86 13.87
C SER A 235 4.05 -42.94 12.82
N PRO A 236 5.17 -43.30 12.16
CA PRO A 236 5.78 -42.47 11.11
C PRO A 236 4.80 -42.06 10.00
N GLU A 237 3.94 -42.99 9.57
CA GLU A 237 2.90 -42.73 8.57
C GLU A 237 1.85 -41.72 9.06
N LYS A 238 1.40 -41.86 10.32
CA LYS A 238 0.44 -40.92 10.92
C LYS A 238 1.04 -39.53 11.07
N ALA A 239 2.30 -39.43 11.51
CA ALA A 239 3.00 -38.16 11.65
C ALA A 239 3.19 -37.47 10.29
N ARG A 240 3.57 -38.21 9.24
CA ARG A 240 3.68 -37.68 7.87
C ARG A 240 2.34 -37.20 7.34
N LYS A 241 1.27 -37.99 7.52
CA LYS A 241 -0.09 -37.63 7.11
C LYS A 241 -0.60 -36.38 7.85
N GLU A 242 -0.27 -36.23 9.13
CA GLU A 242 -0.59 -35.01 9.88
C GLU A 242 0.20 -33.80 9.35
N ALA A 243 1.47 -33.97 8.98
CA ALA A 243 2.25 -32.90 8.33
C ALA A 243 1.64 -32.47 6.98
N GLU A 244 1.22 -33.43 6.14
CA GLU A 244 0.51 -33.17 4.88
C GLU A 244 -0.83 -32.44 5.10
N LYS A 245 -1.56 -32.79 6.15
CA LYS A 245 -2.79 -32.11 6.53
C LYS A 245 -2.51 -30.68 6.99
N ILE A 246 -1.48 -30.46 7.80
CA ILE A 246 -1.08 -29.15 8.29
C ILE A 246 -0.66 -28.24 7.14
N ILE A 247 0.19 -28.69 6.22
CA ILE A 247 0.63 -27.85 5.10
C ILE A 247 -0.55 -27.50 4.18
N ASN A 248 -1.48 -28.44 3.95
CA ASN A 248 -2.73 -28.17 3.22
C ASN A 248 -3.63 -27.16 3.94
N GLU A 249 -3.73 -27.24 5.27
CA GLU A 249 -4.46 -26.29 6.09
C GLU A 249 -3.87 -24.88 5.95
N ILE A 250 -2.54 -24.76 5.95
CA ILE A 250 -1.86 -23.46 5.89
C ILE A 250 -1.93 -22.87 4.49
N ALA A 251 -1.52 -23.60 3.45
CA ALA A 251 -1.09 -23.02 2.19
C ALA A 251 -2.18 -22.37 1.31
N ALA A 252 -1.82 -21.28 0.65
CA ALA A 252 -2.66 -20.63 -0.36
C ALA A 252 -2.82 -21.49 -1.63
N ASP A 253 -3.78 -21.14 -2.48
CA ASP A 253 -4.06 -21.81 -3.77
C ASP A 253 -4.24 -20.78 -4.90
N VAL A 254 -3.29 -19.86 -5.04
CA VAL A 254 -3.46 -18.65 -5.87
C VAL A 254 -3.82 -19.00 -7.31
N LYS A 255 -4.94 -18.42 -7.78
CA LYS A 255 -5.42 -18.56 -9.16
C LYS A 255 -5.55 -17.18 -9.77
N HIS A 256 -4.78 -16.94 -10.83
CA HIS A 256 -4.77 -15.62 -11.48
C HIS A 256 -6.14 -15.18 -12.01
N GLU A 257 -6.91 -16.11 -12.56
CA GLU A 257 -8.28 -15.83 -13.02
C GLU A 257 -9.19 -15.39 -11.87
N SER A 258 -8.99 -15.97 -10.68
CA SER A 258 -9.75 -15.63 -9.48
C SER A 258 -9.43 -14.22 -8.99
N LEU A 259 -8.15 -13.78 -9.07
CA LEU A 259 -7.76 -12.40 -8.75
C LEU A 259 -8.47 -11.37 -9.63
N ARG A 260 -8.71 -11.70 -10.90
CA ARG A 260 -9.43 -10.80 -11.83
C ARG A 260 -10.93 -10.73 -11.53
N VAL A 261 -11.52 -11.84 -11.11
CA VAL A 261 -12.89 -11.85 -10.60
C VAL A 261 -12.97 -11.04 -9.31
N ALA A 262 -11.98 -11.19 -8.42
CA ALA A 262 -11.87 -10.42 -7.19
C ALA A 262 -11.84 -8.92 -7.49
N ASP A 263 -11.01 -8.45 -8.43
CA ASP A 263 -10.95 -7.03 -8.83
C ASP A 263 -12.32 -6.47 -9.22
N ARG A 264 -13.12 -7.20 -10.01
CA ARG A 264 -14.46 -6.75 -10.41
C ARG A 264 -15.42 -6.70 -9.24
N VAL A 265 -15.43 -7.75 -8.40
CA VAL A 265 -16.31 -7.84 -7.23
C VAL A 265 -15.95 -6.78 -6.20
N LEU A 266 -14.66 -6.60 -5.93
CA LEU A 266 -14.14 -5.62 -4.99
C LEU A 266 -14.35 -4.19 -5.52
N SER A 267 -14.09 -3.91 -6.80
CA SER A 267 -14.42 -2.61 -7.41
C SER A 267 -15.90 -2.26 -7.23
N TRP A 268 -16.81 -3.20 -7.48
CA TRP A 268 -18.24 -3.00 -7.24
C TRP A 268 -18.53 -2.78 -5.75
N LEU A 269 -17.92 -3.58 -4.88
CA LEU A 269 -18.11 -3.51 -3.42
C LEU A 269 -17.69 -2.14 -2.88
N TRP A 270 -16.49 -1.67 -3.24
CA TRP A 270 -15.97 -0.38 -2.78
C TRP A 270 -16.79 0.79 -3.28
N ASN A 271 -17.13 0.83 -4.58
CA ASN A 271 -17.98 1.89 -5.15
C ASN A 271 -19.39 1.90 -4.57
N LYS A 272 -19.89 0.75 -4.10
CA LYS A 272 -21.20 0.67 -3.45
C LYS A 272 -21.13 1.18 -2.00
N LEU A 273 -20.10 0.77 -1.28
CA LEU A 273 -19.99 1.01 0.15
C LEU A 273 -19.43 2.39 0.47
N TYR A 274 -18.39 2.84 -0.21
CA TYR A 274 -17.68 4.08 0.12
C TYR A 274 -17.80 5.09 -1.02
N GLN A 275 -17.78 6.38 -0.66
CA GLN A 275 -17.78 7.48 -1.64
C GLN A 275 -16.43 7.61 -2.36
N GLY A 276 -15.35 7.18 -1.71
CA GLY A 276 -14.00 7.20 -2.25
C GLY A 276 -13.02 6.47 -1.32
N ILE A 277 -11.88 6.08 -1.89
CA ILE A 277 -10.73 5.55 -1.15
C ILE A 277 -9.53 6.44 -1.45
N ASN A 278 -9.04 7.14 -0.44
CA ASN A 278 -7.87 7.99 -0.52
C ASN A 278 -6.62 7.16 -0.24
N VAL A 279 -5.64 7.24 -1.14
CA VAL A 279 -4.37 6.53 -1.00
C VAL A 279 -3.24 7.54 -1.02
N GLN A 280 -2.38 7.51 0.01
CA GLN A 280 -1.21 8.38 0.09
C GLN A 280 0.08 7.57 0.25
N ASN A 281 1.19 8.13 -0.24
CA ASN A 281 2.54 7.57 -0.16
C ASN A 281 2.74 6.22 -0.88
N ALA A 282 1.90 5.91 -1.88
CA ALA A 282 1.99 4.66 -2.63
C ALA A 282 3.26 4.55 -3.51
N ASP A 283 3.89 5.69 -3.83
CA ASP A 283 5.16 5.80 -4.54
C ASP A 283 6.28 5.00 -3.86
N ARG A 284 6.36 5.06 -2.53
CA ARG A 284 7.39 4.36 -1.73
C ARG A 284 7.35 2.86 -1.96
N VAL A 285 6.15 2.30 -2.00
CA VAL A 285 5.94 0.86 -2.25
C VAL A 285 6.27 0.50 -3.69
N ARG A 286 5.85 1.33 -4.66
CA ARG A 286 6.18 1.13 -6.09
C ARG A 286 7.69 1.15 -6.32
N LYS A 287 8.42 2.02 -5.60
CA LYS A 287 9.89 2.12 -5.64
C LYS A 287 10.55 0.86 -5.08
N LEU A 288 10.16 0.42 -3.89
CA LEU A 288 10.68 -0.82 -3.28
C LEU A 288 10.47 -2.05 -4.19
N ALA A 289 9.28 -2.17 -4.78
CA ALA A 289 8.95 -3.28 -5.67
C ALA A 289 9.80 -3.24 -6.96
N LEU A 290 10.10 -2.04 -7.48
CA LEU A 290 10.95 -1.84 -8.64
C LEU A 290 12.43 -2.14 -8.33
N GLU A 291 12.90 -1.77 -7.14
CA GLU A 291 14.25 -2.08 -6.63
C GLU A 291 14.43 -3.58 -6.34
N GLY A 292 13.33 -4.33 -6.29
CA GLY A 292 13.34 -5.76 -6.11
C GLY A 292 13.39 -6.18 -4.65
N HIS A 293 12.88 -5.37 -3.73
CA HIS A 293 12.73 -5.76 -2.33
C HIS A 293 11.62 -6.82 -2.17
N GLU A 294 11.81 -7.70 -1.20
CA GLU A 294 10.72 -8.52 -0.66
C GLU A 294 9.93 -7.69 0.34
N ILE A 295 8.64 -7.51 0.07
CA ILE A 295 7.81 -6.57 0.83
C ILE A 295 6.91 -7.33 1.78
N VAL A 296 6.99 -6.97 3.05
CA VAL A 296 6.06 -7.38 4.10
C VAL A 296 5.18 -6.19 4.46
N TYR A 297 3.91 -6.24 4.08
CA TYR A 297 2.93 -5.23 4.48
C TYR A 297 2.42 -5.53 5.89
N VAL A 298 2.51 -4.53 6.77
CA VAL A 298 2.04 -4.63 8.15
C VAL A 298 1.01 -3.53 8.42
N PRO A 299 -0.26 -3.78 8.04
CA PRO A 299 -1.35 -2.85 8.32
C PRO A 299 -1.78 -2.87 9.79
N CYS A 300 -2.34 -1.75 10.25
CA CYS A 300 -3.22 -1.77 11.42
C CYS A 300 -4.51 -2.53 11.12
N HIS A 301 -5.14 -3.12 12.14
CA HIS A 301 -6.34 -3.94 11.98
C HIS A 301 -7.58 -3.32 12.60
N ARG A 302 -8.47 -2.81 11.76
CA ARG A 302 -9.72 -2.13 12.14
C ARG A 302 -10.98 -2.82 11.65
N SER A 303 -10.92 -3.56 10.54
CA SER A 303 -12.08 -4.23 9.93
C SER A 303 -11.71 -5.56 9.25
N HIS A 304 -12.69 -6.44 9.07
CA HIS A 304 -12.58 -7.57 8.14
C HIS A 304 -12.43 -7.13 6.68
N MET A 305 -12.60 -5.85 6.37
CA MET A 305 -12.39 -5.32 5.03
C MET A 305 -10.91 -5.00 4.73
N ASP A 306 -10.06 -4.87 5.75
CA ASP A 306 -8.69 -4.34 5.62
C ASP A 306 -7.84 -5.13 4.61
N TYR A 307 -7.84 -6.46 4.72
CA TYR A 307 -7.05 -7.34 3.84
C TYR A 307 -7.52 -7.30 2.39
N LEU A 308 -8.85 -7.18 2.18
CA LEU A 308 -9.41 -7.02 0.84
C LEU A 308 -9.06 -5.65 0.27
N LEU A 309 -9.08 -4.61 1.12
CA LEU A 309 -8.79 -3.24 0.72
C LEU A 309 -7.33 -3.11 0.29
N LEU A 310 -6.38 -3.58 1.11
CA LEU A 310 -4.97 -3.46 0.79
C LEU A 310 -4.62 -4.24 -0.49
N SER A 311 -5.12 -5.47 -0.62
CA SER A 311 -4.94 -6.27 -1.85
C SER A 311 -5.52 -5.59 -3.08
N TYR A 312 -6.73 -5.02 -2.97
CA TYR A 312 -7.38 -4.24 -4.03
C TYR A 312 -6.54 -3.02 -4.43
N LEU A 313 -6.04 -2.27 -3.45
CA LEU A 313 -5.24 -1.08 -3.70
C LEU A 313 -3.91 -1.43 -4.34
N LEU A 314 -3.18 -2.42 -3.85
CA LEU A 314 -1.92 -2.87 -4.45
C LEU A 314 -2.14 -3.33 -5.90
N TYR A 315 -3.24 -4.05 -6.16
CA TYR A 315 -3.65 -4.40 -7.52
C TYR A 315 -3.84 -3.15 -8.39
N HIS A 316 -4.51 -2.09 -7.90
CA HIS A 316 -4.67 -0.85 -8.67
C HIS A 316 -3.42 0.03 -8.74
N GLN A 317 -2.47 -0.14 -7.84
CA GLN A 317 -1.14 0.50 -7.89
C GLN A 317 -0.17 -0.23 -8.84
N GLY A 318 -0.64 -1.23 -9.59
CA GLY A 318 0.18 -1.96 -10.57
C GLY A 318 1.15 -2.93 -9.92
N LEU A 319 0.88 -3.33 -8.68
CA LEU A 319 1.64 -4.29 -7.90
C LEU A 319 0.86 -5.60 -7.81
N VAL A 320 1.56 -6.65 -7.38
CA VAL A 320 0.96 -7.96 -7.14
C VAL A 320 0.31 -7.96 -5.76
N PRO A 321 -0.93 -8.48 -5.63
CA PRO A 321 -1.53 -8.70 -4.32
C PRO A 321 -0.67 -9.62 -3.44
N PRO A 322 -0.55 -9.33 -2.13
CA PRO A 322 0.29 -10.11 -1.24
C PRO A 322 -0.36 -11.45 -0.87
N HIS A 323 0.46 -12.38 -0.38
CA HIS A 323 -0.05 -13.53 0.36
C HIS A 323 -0.46 -13.08 1.76
N ILE A 324 -1.70 -13.35 2.15
CA ILE A 324 -2.31 -12.77 3.35
C ILE A 324 -2.35 -13.83 4.46
N ALA A 325 -1.76 -13.52 5.62
CA ALA A 325 -1.93 -14.33 6.81
C ALA A 325 -3.34 -14.14 7.38
N ALA A 326 -4.23 -15.10 7.12
CA ALA A 326 -5.62 -15.05 7.54
C ALA A 326 -5.91 -15.99 8.72
N GLY A 327 -6.72 -15.55 9.69
CA GLY A 327 -7.14 -16.44 10.77
C GLY A 327 -7.94 -17.64 10.25
N ILE A 328 -7.67 -18.83 10.78
CA ILE A 328 -8.34 -20.09 10.37
C ILE A 328 -9.88 -20.03 10.51
N ASN A 329 -10.42 -19.14 11.34
CA ASN A 329 -11.85 -18.89 11.47
C ASN A 329 -12.51 -18.35 10.18
N LEU A 330 -11.72 -17.84 9.22
CA LEU A 330 -12.19 -17.43 7.91
C LEU A 330 -12.18 -18.57 6.87
N ASN A 331 -11.64 -19.75 7.22
CA ASN A 331 -11.57 -20.91 6.34
C ASN A 331 -12.82 -21.80 6.46
N PHE A 332 -13.98 -21.29 6.03
CA PHE A 332 -15.24 -22.06 5.96
C PHE A 332 -15.74 -22.12 4.53
N TRP A 333 -16.47 -23.17 4.15
CA TRP A 333 -17.05 -23.26 2.81
C TRP A 333 -18.23 -22.28 2.66
N PRO A 334 -18.33 -21.49 1.56
CA PRO A 334 -17.46 -21.47 0.38
C PRO A 334 -16.30 -20.44 0.43
N ALA A 335 -16.21 -19.60 1.46
CA ALA A 335 -15.26 -18.49 1.54
C ALA A 335 -13.78 -18.92 1.57
N GLY A 336 -13.45 -20.00 2.28
CA GLY A 336 -12.09 -20.51 2.44
C GLY A 336 -11.39 -20.78 1.11
N PRO A 337 -11.93 -21.64 0.23
CA PRO A 337 -11.36 -21.88 -1.10
C PRO A 337 -11.20 -20.60 -1.95
N ILE A 338 -12.15 -19.66 -1.85
CA ILE A 338 -12.09 -18.38 -2.56
C ILE A 338 -10.91 -17.55 -2.04
N PHE A 339 -10.77 -17.39 -0.73
CA PHE A 339 -9.67 -16.63 -0.14
C PHE A 339 -8.31 -17.26 -0.42
N ARG A 340 -8.19 -18.60 -0.39
CA ARG A 340 -6.95 -19.28 -0.84
C ARG A 340 -6.57 -18.92 -2.26
N SER A 341 -7.58 -18.85 -3.14
CA SER A 341 -7.37 -18.49 -4.54
C SER A 341 -6.94 -17.04 -4.75
N TRP A 342 -7.15 -16.18 -3.75
CA TRP A 342 -6.72 -14.79 -3.73
C TRP A 342 -5.40 -14.56 -2.97
N GLY A 343 -4.79 -15.60 -2.41
CA GLY A 343 -3.50 -15.49 -1.69
C GLY A 343 -3.58 -15.68 -0.18
N ALA A 344 -4.75 -15.95 0.39
CA ALA A 344 -4.85 -16.21 1.82
C ALA A 344 -4.21 -17.55 2.20
N PHE A 345 -3.29 -17.52 3.15
CA PHE A 345 -2.80 -18.69 3.86
C PHE A 345 -3.24 -18.61 5.33
N PHE A 346 -3.60 -19.74 5.92
CA PHE A 346 -4.31 -19.73 7.20
C PHE A 346 -3.40 -20.00 8.40
N ILE A 347 -3.61 -19.20 9.44
CA ILE A 347 -2.91 -19.27 10.72
C ILE A 347 -3.87 -19.64 11.84
N ARG A 348 -3.45 -20.56 12.72
CA ARG A 348 -4.16 -20.91 13.96
C ARG A 348 -3.97 -19.80 15.00
N ARG A 349 -4.95 -19.65 15.90
CA ARG A 349 -4.89 -18.64 16.97
C ARG A 349 -3.76 -18.89 17.98
N THR A 350 -3.37 -20.15 18.16
CA THR A 350 -2.30 -20.56 19.08
C THR A 350 -1.43 -21.64 18.44
N PHE A 351 -0.14 -21.52 18.70
CA PHE A 351 0.90 -22.46 18.28
C PHE A 351 1.34 -23.36 19.46
N LYS A 352 0.89 -23.02 20.68
CA LYS A 352 1.33 -23.67 21.92
C LYS A 352 1.05 -25.18 21.88
N GLY A 353 2.07 -25.96 22.23
CA GLY A 353 1.99 -27.42 22.32
C GLY A 353 2.08 -28.17 20.98
N ASN A 354 2.17 -27.48 19.83
CA ASN A 354 2.28 -28.12 18.51
C ASN A 354 3.55 -27.66 17.76
N ARG A 355 4.66 -28.35 18.04
CA ARG A 355 5.97 -28.09 17.42
C ARG A 355 5.96 -28.38 15.92
N LEU A 356 5.30 -29.46 15.49
CA LEU A 356 5.16 -29.82 14.08
C LEU A 356 4.49 -28.69 13.28
N TYR A 357 3.35 -28.17 13.76
CA TYR A 357 2.64 -27.05 13.16
C TYR A 357 3.52 -25.80 13.07
N SER A 358 4.15 -25.42 14.19
CA SER A 358 5.01 -24.23 14.25
C SER A 358 6.17 -24.31 13.26
N THR A 359 6.74 -25.50 13.09
CA THR A 359 7.84 -25.75 12.16
C THR A 359 7.36 -25.67 10.71
N ILE A 360 6.27 -26.37 10.36
CA ILE A 360 5.70 -26.33 8.99
C ILE A 360 5.29 -24.91 8.61
N PHE A 361 4.64 -24.17 9.51
CA PHE A 361 4.22 -22.80 9.25
C PHE A 361 5.41 -21.87 8.98
N ARG A 362 6.48 -21.97 9.79
CA ARG A 362 7.71 -21.20 9.59
C ARG A 362 8.37 -21.52 8.24
N GLU A 363 8.50 -22.80 7.90
CA GLU A 363 9.12 -23.19 6.63
C GLU A 363 8.26 -22.80 5.41
N TYR A 364 6.94 -22.85 5.53
CA TYR A 364 6.03 -22.35 4.50
C TYR A 364 6.19 -20.83 4.29
N LEU A 365 6.25 -20.05 5.39
CA LEU A 365 6.45 -18.60 5.30
C LEU A 365 7.82 -18.25 4.69
N ALA A 366 8.88 -18.98 5.07
CA ALA A 366 10.20 -18.81 4.48
C ALA A 366 10.19 -19.13 2.98
N GLU A 367 9.51 -20.20 2.55
CA GLU A 367 9.36 -20.56 1.15
C GLU A 367 8.65 -19.47 0.33
N LEU A 368 7.66 -18.76 0.92
CA LEU A 368 7.03 -17.61 0.25
C LEU A 368 8.05 -16.50 -0.05
N PHE A 369 8.91 -16.16 0.93
CA PHE A 369 9.95 -15.16 0.74
C PHE A 369 11.04 -15.61 -0.24
N TYR A 370 11.48 -16.87 -0.20
CA TYR A 370 12.48 -17.40 -1.15
C TYR A 370 11.99 -17.36 -2.60
N ARG A 371 10.69 -17.50 -2.81
CA ARG A 371 10.07 -17.40 -4.14
C ARG A 371 9.84 -15.97 -4.61
N GLY A 372 9.97 -15.00 -3.72
CA GLY A 372 9.80 -13.58 -4.02
C GLY A 372 8.37 -13.09 -3.93
N TYR A 373 7.53 -13.74 -3.11
CA TYR A 373 6.16 -13.28 -2.87
C TYR A 373 6.15 -12.25 -1.74
N SER A 374 5.46 -11.12 -1.97
CA SER A 374 5.11 -10.21 -0.89
C SER A 374 4.09 -10.86 0.05
N VAL A 375 4.20 -10.54 1.33
CA VAL A 375 3.35 -11.06 2.41
C VAL A 375 2.64 -9.92 3.13
N GLU A 376 1.43 -10.16 3.60
CA GLU A 376 0.66 -9.26 4.46
C GLU A 376 0.31 -9.97 5.77
N TYR A 377 0.55 -9.33 6.91
CA TYR A 377 0.04 -9.79 8.20
C TYR A 377 -0.25 -8.64 9.16
N PHE A 378 -1.24 -8.83 10.02
CA PHE A 378 -1.61 -7.88 11.06
C PHE A 378 -0.80 -8.17 12.32
N ILE A 379 0.19 -7.32 12.63
CA ILE A 379 1.05 -7.51 13.79
C ILE A 379 0.28 -7.41 15.11
N GLU A 380 -0.82 -6.67 15.17
CA GLU A 380 -1.71 -6.56 16.34
C GLU A 380 -2.34 -7.92 16.76
N GLY A 381 -2.38 -8.91 15.86
CA GLY A 381 -2.97 -10.23 16.11
C GLY A 381 -4.51 -10.26 16.18
N GLY A 382 -5.17 -9.10 16.07
CA GLY A 382 -6.62 -8.99 16.01
C GLY A 382 -7.10 -7.55 15.78
N ARG A 383 -8.39 -7.40 15.43
CA ARG A 383 -9.03 -6.10 15.24
C ARG A 383 -9.07 -5.30 16.54
N SER A 384 -8.69 -4.03 16.46
CA SER A 384 -8.89 -3.06 17.54
C SER A 384 -10.37 -2.75 17.73
N ARG A 385 -10.84 -2.83 18.98
CA ARG A 385 -12.22 -2.51 19.38
C ARG A 385 -12.35 -1.08 19.88
N THR A 386 -11.24 -0.44 20.22
CA THR A 386 -11.20 0.91 20.78
C THR A 386 -10.76 1.95 19.76
N GLY A 387 -10.26 1.55 18.59
CA GLY A 387 -9.68 2.44 17.58
C GLY A 387 -8.19 2.73 17.79
N ARG A 388 -7.65 2.39 18.98
CA ARG A 388 -6.21 2.49 19.27
C ARG A 388 -5.47 1.30 18.69
N LEU A 389 -4.19 1.47 18.36
CA LEU A 389 -3.33 0.34 18.06
C LEU A 389 -3.18 -0.58 19.28
N LEU A 390 -3.07 -1.88 19.04
CA LEU A 390 -2.81 -2.90 20.05
C LEU A 390 -1.32 -3.24 20.12
N GLU A 391 -0.88 -3.77 21.27
CA GLU A 391 0.46 -4.31 21.42
C GLU A 391 0.82 -5.37 20.36
N PRO A 392 1.97 -5.25 19.68
CA PRO A 392 2.35 -6.14 18.60
C PRO A 392 2.58 -7.59 19.09
N LYS A 393 2.13 -8.55 18.29
CA LYS A 393 2.42 -9.98 18.41
C LYS A 393 3.59 -10.32 17.49
N THR A 394 4.75 -10.49 18.11
CA THR A 394 6.05 -10.54 17.44
C THR A 394 6.37 -11.85 16.70
N GLY A 395 5.50 -12.86 16.75
CA GLY A 395 5.74 -14.18 16.17
C GLY A 395 6.00 -14.18 14.66
N MET A 396 5.15 -13.49 13.88
CA MET A 396 5.32 -13.36 12.42
C MET A 396 6.60 -12.59 12.08
N MET A 397 6.87 -11.50 12.81
CA MET A 397 8.09 -10.70 12.65
C MET A 397 9.34 -11.55 12.89
N SER A 398 9.36 -12.33 13.97
CA SER A 398 10.46 -13.25 14.28
C SER A 398 10.70 -14.25 13.16
N MET A 399 9.65 -14.84 12.59
CA MET A 399 9.78 -15.78 11.47
C MET A 399 10.30 -15.08 10.20
N SER A 400 9.89 -13.84 9.94
CA SER A 400 10.41 -13.04 8.82
C SER A 400 11.91 -12.73 8.96
N LEU A 401 12.37 -12.33 10.15
CA LEU A 401 13.81 -12.08 10.37
C LEU A 401 14.63 -13.38 10.32
N GLN A 402 14.09 -14.49 10.83
CA GLN A 402 14.75 -15.80 10.71
C GLN A 402 14.87 -16.25 9.25
N ALA A 403 13.84 -16.02 8.43
CA ALA A 403 13.93 -16.31 7.00
C ALA A 403 15.02 -15.46 6.33
N LEU A 404 15.15 -14.19 6.72
CA LEU A 404 16.22 -13.31 6.23
C LEU A 404 17.62 -13.83 6.60
N GLN A 405 17.83 -14.20 7.85
CA GLN A 405 19.09 -14.76 8.33
C GLN A 405 19.49 -16.06 7.60
N ARG A 406 18.51 -16.90 7.25
CA ARG A 406 18.73 -18.21 6.61
C ARG A 406 19.09 -18.15 5.12
N GLY A 407 19.23 -16.94 4.55
CA GLY A 407 19.73 -16.76 3.19
C GLY A 407 18.68 -16.26 2.20
N LEU A 408 17.82 -15.31 2.60
CA LEU A 408 17.05 -14.56 1.61
C LEU A 408 17.99 -13.77 0.70
N ASN A 409 17.97 -14.09 -0.59
CA ASN A 409 18.81 -13.45 -1.62
C ASN A 409 18.47 -11.97 -1.85
N ARG A 410 17.31 -11.51 -1.39
CA ARG A 410 16.76 -10.19 -1.67
C ARG A 410 16.51 -9.45 -0.37
N SER A 411 16.72 -8.13 -0.41
CA SER A 411 16.50 -7.27 0.74
C SER A 411 15.04 -7.34 1.19
N LEU A 412 14.82 -7.49 2.49
CA LEU A 412 13.50 -7.49 3.10
C LEU A 412 13.14 -6.07 3.54
N SER A 413 11.95 -5.61 3.17
CA SER A 413 11.39 -4.34 3.61
C SER A 413 10.05 -4.56 4.28
N ILE A 414 9.89 -3.98 5.46
CA ILE A 414 8.61 -3.96 6.16
C ILE A 414 7.95 -2.61 5.87
N VAL A 415 6.71 -2.64 5.37
CA VAL A 415 5.92 -1.46 5.04
C VAL A 415 4.77 -1.34 6.04
N PRO A 416 4.87 -0.42 7.00
CA PRO A 416 3.76 -0.07 7.91
C PRO A 416 2.61 0.53 7.10
N VAL A 417 1.36 0.14 7.36
CA VAL A 417 0.19 0.66 6.63
C VAL A 417 -0.89 1.13 7.60
N TYR A 418 -1.24 2.41 7.52
CA TYR A 418 -2.43 2.92 8.20
C TYR A 418 -3.65 2.69 7.31
N ILE A 419 -4.72 2.14 7.89
CA ILE A 419 -6.03 1.98 7.24
C ILE A 419 -7.07 2.66 8.14
N GLY A 420 -7.90 3.54 7.59
CA GLY A 420 -8.97 4.22 8.32
C GLY A 420 -10.25 4.36 7.50
N TYR A 421 -11.38 4.39 8.20
CA TYR A 421 -12.71 4.53 7.60
C TYR A 421 -13.52 5.56 8.36
N GLU A 422 -14.38 6.29 7.66
CA GLU A 422 -15.42 7.11 8.31
C GLU A 422 -16.54 6.24 8.87
N HIS A 423 -16.84 5.08 8.29
CA HIS A 423 -17.73 4.11 8.91
C HIS A 423 -17.22 2.68 8.75
N VAL A 424 -16.85 2.06 9.88
CA VAL A 424 -16.46 0.63 9.94
C VAL A 424 -17.72 -0.23 10.04
N LEU A 425 -17.84 -1.28 9.23
CA LEU A 425 -19.04 -2.14 9.21
C LEU A 425 -19.36 -2.78 10.56
N GLU A 426 -18.33 -3.16 11.30
CA GLU A 426 -18.44 -3.92 12.55
C GLU A 426 -18.51 -3.06 13.81
N VAL A 427 -18.57 -1.74 13.65
CA VAL A 427 -18.49 -0.79 14.75
C VAL A 427 -19.64 -0.96 15.77
N ASP A 428 -20.83 -1.34 15.30
CA ASP A 428 -22.00 -1.64 16.14
C ASP A 428 -21.73 -2.83 17.06
N THR A 429 -21.03 -3.86 16.56
CA THR A 429 -20.62 -5.03 17.33
C THR A 429 -19.54 -4.66 18.34
N TYR A 430 -18.59 -3.80 17.97
CA TYR A 430 -17.54 -3.34 18.88
C TYR A 430 -18.10 -2.56 20.06
N ALA A 431 -19.09 -1.69 19.81
CA ALA A 431 -19.78 -0.95 20.87
C ALA A 431 -20.50 -1.89 21.86
N LYS A 432 -21.08 -2.99 21.38
CA LYS A 432 -21.71 -4.01 22.25
C LYS A 432 -20.67 -4.79 23.07
N GLU A 433 -19.57 -5.22 22.44
CA GLU A 433 -18.47 -5.91 23.12
C GLU A 433 -17.86 -5.05 24.23
N LEU A 434 -17.66 -3.75 24.00
CA LEU A 434 -17.16 -2.81 25.01
C LEU A 434 -18.12 -2.60 26.19
N ARG A 435 -19.43 -2.83 25.99
CA ARG A 435 -20.44 -2.80 27.05
C ARG A 435 -20.56 -4.14 27.80
N GLY A 436 -19.65 -5.08 27.56
CA GLY A 436 -19.57 -6.38 28.25
C GLY A 436 -20.30 -7.53 27.53
N ALA A 437 -20.81 -7.32 26.32
CA ALA A 437 -21.37 -8.42 25.54
C ALA A 437 -20.27 -9.43 25.14
N ALA A 438 -20.60 -10.72 25.19
CA ALA A 438 -19.70 -11.75 24.69
C ALA A 438 -19.45 -11.57 23.19
N LYS A 439 -18.22 -11.89 22.75
CA LYS A 439 -17.86 -11.83 21.33
C LYS A 439 -18.74 -12.76 20.51
N GLU A 440 -19.59 -12.19 19.67
CA GLU A 440 -20.43 -12.96 18.76
C GLU A 440 -19.59 -13.56 17.63
N LYS A 441 -19.85 -14.82 17.28
CA LYS A 441 -19.32 -15.41 16.05
C LYS A 441 -20.10 -14.80 14.88
N GLU A 442 -19.50 -13.84 14.18
CA GLU A 442 -20.10 -13.27 12.98
C GLU A 442 -20.33 -14.39 11.93
N ASN A 443 -21.59 -14.60 11.52
CA ASN A 443 -21.93 -15.53 10.45
C ASN A 443 -21.81 -14.82 9.09
N ALA A 444 -21.11 -15.42 8.14
CA ALA A 444 -20.92 -14.89 6.78
C ALA A 444 -22.24 -14.52 6.08
N GLY A 445 -23.32 -15.27 6.35
CA GLY A 445 -24.65 -14.96 5.82
C GLY A 445 -25.25 -13.67 6.38
N LEU A 446 -24.95 -13.34 7.64
CA LEU A 446 -25.36 -12.08 8.27
C LEU A 446 -24.60 -10.90 7.66
N VAL A 447 -23.27 -11.04 7.52
CA VAL A 447 -22.41 -10.03 6.88
C VAL A 447 -22.87 -9.74 5.46
N LEU A 448 -23.18 -10.76 4.65
CA LEU A 448 -23.65 -10.57 3.27
C LEU A 448 -25.00 -9.83 3.20
N ARG A 449 -25.93 -10.09 4.13
CA ARG A 449 -27.21 -9.36 4.20
C ARG A 449 -27.01 -7.89 4.60
N VAL A 450 -26.11 -7.63 5.54
CA VAL A 450 -25.75 -6.28 5.98
C VAL A 450 -25.11 -5.50 4.82
N LEU A 451 -24.14 -6.10 4.12
CA LEU A 451 -23.51 -5.55 2.92
C LEU A 451 -24.50 -5.23 1.79
N LYS A 452 -25.60 -5.99 1.68
CA LYS A 452 -26.65 -5.70 0.69
C LYS A 452 -27.38 -4.39 1.00
N LYS A 453 -27.63 -4.09 2.27
CA LYS A 453 -28.41 -2.93 2.73
C LYS A 453 -27.57 -1.66 2.92
N LEU A 454 -26.28 -1.80 3.17
CA LEU A 454 -25.39 -0.66 3.37
C LEU A 454 -24.97 -0.01 2.06
N LYS A 455 -24.95 1.31 2.09
CA LYS A 455 -24.41 2.23 1.09
C LYS A 455 -23.88 3.45 1.81
N ASN A 456 -22.95 4.15 1.19
CA ASN A 456 -22.49 5.46 1.63
C ASN A 456 -21.91 5.49 3.06
N LEU A 457 -20.90 4.67 3.32
CA LEU A 457 -20.11 4.57 4.55
C LEU A 457 -19.07 5.70 4.70
N GLY A 458 -19.19 6.76 3.91
CA GLY A 458 -18.21 7.83 3.81
C GLY A 458 -16.97 7.41 3.03
N GLN A 459 -15.80 7.91 3.46
CA GLN A 459 -14.52 7.70 2.79
C GLN A 459 -13.64 6.67 3.51
N GLY A 460 -12.85 5.94 2.74
CA GLY A 460 -11.75 5.10 3.20
C GLY A 460 -10.40 5.79 2.99
N TYR A 461 -9.42 5.48 3.84
CA TYR A 461 -8.09 6.09 3.81
C TYR A 461 -7.03 5.02 4.00
N VAL A 462 -6.02 5.00 3.14
CA VAL A 462 -4.85 4.13 3.25
C VAL A 462 -3.59 4.93 3.03
N ASN A 463 -2.73 4.97 4.05
CA ASN A 463 -1.44 5.65 3.97
C ASN A 463 -0.34 4.61 4.17
N PHE A 464 0.61 4.59 3.24
CA PHE A 464 1.83 3.79 3.40
C PHE A 464 2.83 4.58 4.24
N GLY A 465 3.19 4.04 5.40
CA GLY A 465 4.17 4.64 6.30
C GLY A 465 5.61 4.48 5.79
N GLU A 466 6.54 5.12 6.48
CA GLU A 466 7.97 4.98 6.22
C GLU A 466 8.42 3.51 6.31
N PRO A 467 8.95 2.92 5.21
CA PRO A 467 9.39 1.53 5.22
C PRO A 467 10.63 1.31 6.09
N ILE A 468 10.68 0.18 6.77
CA ILE A 468 11.85 -0.27 7.50
C ILE A 468 12.65 -1.20 6.58
N LEU A 469 13.82 -0.73 6.12
CA LEU A 469 14.76 -1.52 5.33
C LEU A 469 15.51 -2.47 6.28
N VAL A 470 14.99 -3.69 6.45
CA VAL A 470 15.41 -4.61 7.51
C VAL A 470 16.91 -4.91 7.44
N ASN A 471 17.44 -5.17 6.25
CA ASN A 471 18.88 -5.43 6.08
C ASN A 471 19.73 -4.26 6.56
N ASN A 472 19.36 -3.02 6.24
CA ASN A 472 20.10 -1.83 6.66
C ASN A 472 19.98 -1.61 8.17
N TYR A 473 18.78 -1.80 8.72
CA TYR A 473 18.52 -1.72 10.14
C TYR A 473 19.37 -2.72 10.93
N LEU A 474 19.36 -4.00 10.53
CA LEU A 474 20.16 -5.03 11.19
C LEU A 474 21.67 -4.78 11.03
N ASN A 475 22.14 -4.35 9.85
CA ASN A 475 23.55 -3.99 9.68
C ASN A 475 24.00 -2.84 10.60
N GLN A 476 23.10 -1.90 10.92
CA GLN A 476 23.39 -0.74 11.75
C GLN A 476 23.35 -1.06 13.24
N TYR A 477 22.32 -1.77 13.70
CA TYR A 477 22.06 -1.97 15.13
C TYR A 477 22.48 -3.36 15.66
N PHE A 478 22.59 -4.36 14.79
CA PHE A 478 22.87 -5.76 15.14
C PHE A 478 23.84 -6.39 14.12
N PRO A 479 25.05 -5.84 13.88
CA PRO A 479 25.95 -6.28 12.81
C PRO A 479 26.28 -7.78 12.81
N GLU A 480 26.21 -8.42 13.98
CA GLU A 480 26.37 -9.87 14.20
C GLU A 480 25.24 -10.72 13.59
N TRP A 481 24.18 -10.11 13.03
CA TRP A 481 23.00 -10.84 12.58
C TRP A 481 23.24 -11.86 11.46
N LYS A 482 24.34 -11.70 10.71
CA LYS A 482 24.76 -12.60 9.64
C LYS A 482 25.57 -13.80 10.14
N GLU A 483 26.02 -13.77 11.38
CA GLU A 483 26.82 -14.84 11.95
C GLU A 483 25.93 -16.07 12.21
N PRO A 484 26.42 -17.28 11.91
CA PRO A 484 25.69 -18.51 12.21
C PRO A 484 25.57 -18.67 13.73
N SER A 485 24.36 -18.96 14.22
CA SER A 485 24.12 -19.20 15.64
C SER A 485 24.42 -20.65 15.99
N GLU A 486 25.35 -20.89 16.92
CA GLU A 486 25.69 -22.24 17.42
C GLU A 486 24.52 -22.90 18.18
N ASP A 487 23.74 -22.11 18.93
CA ASP A 487 22.62 -22.60 19.78
C ASP A 487 21.22 -22.54 19.14
N GLY A 488 21.13 -22.33 17.83
CA GLY A 488 19.87 -22.35 17.07
C GLY A 488 18.93 -21.13 17.22
N ARG A 489 19.05 -20.29 18.27
CA ARG A 489 18.39 -18.98 18.36
C ARG A 489 19.36 -17.86 18.78
N PRO A 490 19.65 -16.88 17.90
CA PRO A 490 20.57 -15.80 18.23
C PRO A 490 20.04 -14.87 19.33
N LYS A 491 20.93 -14.35 20.18
CA LYS A 491 20.59 -13.39 21.26
C LYS A 491 20.00 -12.08 20.71
N TRP A 492 20.57 -11.56 19.62
CA TRP A 492 20.13 -10.32 18.96
C TRP A 492 18.68 -10.39 18.45
N LEU A 493 18.19 -11.59 18.12
CA LEU A 493 16.92 -11.75 17.41
C LEU A 493 15.72 -11.22 18.20
N ASN A 494 15.68 -11.43 19.52
CA ASN A 494 14.54 -10.98 20.31
C ASN A 494 14.47 -9.46 20.37
N GLU A 495 15.60 -8.82 20.65
CA GLU A 495 15.70 -7.36 20.72
C GLU A 495 15.41 -6.70 19.37
N ALA A 496 15.97 -7.24 18.28
CA ALA A 496 15.69 -6.75 16.94
C ALA A 496 14.21 -6.89 16.57
N VAL A 497 13.58 -8.02 16.92
CA VAL A 497 12.16 -8.25 16.68
C VAL A 497 11.30 -7.25 17.46
N ASP A 498 11.61 -7.01 18.73
CA ASP A 498 10.84 -6.10 19.57
C ASP A 498 10.99 -4.64 19.08
N ASN A 499 12.22 -4.21 18.79
CA ASN A 499 12.50 -2.86 18.30
C ASN A 499 11.87 -2.58 16.92
N ILE A 500 11.99 -3.52 15.97
CA ILE A 500 11.37 -3.38 14.64
C ILE A 500 9.85 -3.40 14.77
N SER A 501 9.27 -4.30 15.58
CA SER A 501 7.83 -4.37 15.80
C SER A 501 7.29 -3.08 16.40
N HIS A 502 7.96 -2.52 17.41
CA HIS A 502 7.61 -1.23 17.99
C HIS A 502 7.69 -0.10 16.95
N GLN A 503 8.77 -0.07 16.17
CA GLN A 503 8.94 0.94 15.11
C GLN A 503 7.86 0.85 14.02
N VAL A 504 7.36 -0.34 13.70
CA VAL A 504 6.20 -0.51 12.81
C VAL A 504 4.98 0.20 13.39
N MET A 505 4.67 0.02 14.67
CA MET A 505 3.51 0.66 15.33
C MET A 505 3.64 2.18 15.30
N VAL A 506 4.83 2.70 15.60
CA VAL A 506 5.14 4.14 15.52
C VAL A 506 4.93 4.67 14.10
N ASN A 507 5.43 3.96 13.08
CA ASN A 507 5.31 4.37 11.69
C ASN A 507 3.87 4.27 11.15
N ILE A 508 3.03 3.35 11.66
CA ILE A 508 1.58 3.34 11.40
C ILE A 508 0.96 4.64 11.93
N ASN A 509 1.27 5.02 13.17
CA ASN A 509 0.71 6.24 13.79
C ASN A 509 1.22 7.53 13.14
N LYS A 510 2.49 7.57 12.70
CA LYS A 510 3.05 8.67 11.88
C LYS A 510 2.30 8.86 10.57
N ALA A 511 1.74 7.79 10.01
CA ALA A 511 1.01 7.78 8.74
C ALA A 511 -0.50 7.94 8.92
N ALA A 512 -0.99 8.38 10.09
CA ALA A 512 -2.43 8.50 10.32
C ALA A 512 -3.11 9.47 9.35
N ALA A 513 -4.27 9.09 8.82
CA ALA A 513 -5.15 9.98 8.08
C ALA A 513 -6.24 10.52 9.00
N VAL A 514 -6.28 11.85 9.11
CA VAL A 514 -7.33 12.61 9.78
C VAL A 514 -8.48 12.82 8.81
N ASN A 515 -9.70 12.49 9.23
CA ASN A 515 -10.91 12.74 8.46
C ASN A 515 -11.95 13.57 9.23
N ALA A 516 -12.98 14.03 8.52
CA ALA A 516 -14.05 14.86 9.05
C ALA A 516 -14.69 14.26 10.30
N LYS A 517 -14.98 12.95 10.28
CA LYS A 517 -15.62 12.26 11.40
C LYS A 517 -14.71 12.17 12.62
N ASN A 518 -13.40 11.98 12.43
CA ASN A 518 -12.45 12.01 13.54
C ASN A 518 -12.49 13.37 14.25
N LEU A 519 -12.47 14.47 13.49
CA LEU A 519 -12.44 15.82 14.03
C LEU A 519 -13.75 16.22 14.70
N VAL A 520 -14.90 15.99 14.03
CA VAL A 520 -16.24 16.24 14.60
C VAL A 520 -16.43 15.43 15.88
N GLY A 521 -16.03 14.15 15.85
CA GLY A 521 -16.10 13.29 17.03
C GLY A 521 -15.21 13.77 18.17
N SER A 522 -14.01 14.24 17.87
CA SER A 522 -13.08 14.77 18.88
C SER A 522 -13.63 16.05 19.53
N ALA A 523 -14.14 17.00 18.74
CA ALA A 523 -14.74 18.25 19.22
C ALA A 523 -15.97 17.99 20.10
N LEU A 524 -16.94 17.22 19.59
CA LEU A 524 -18.18 16.97 20.31
C LEU A 524 -17.97 16.09 21.55
N LEU A 525 -17.04 15.12 21.54
CA LEU A 525 -16.77 14.33 22.76
C LEU A 525 -16.06 15.14 23.85
N ALA A 526 -15.31 16.17 23.48
CA ALA A 526 -14.64 17.06 24.43
C ALA A 526 -15.56 18.17 24.95
N SER A 527 -16.66 18.49 24.25
CA SER A 527 -17.56 19.58 24.63
C SER A 527 -18.51 19.22 25.78
N ARG A 528 -18.97 20.24 26.51
CA ARG A 528 -19.96 20.08 27.57
C ARG A 528 -21.24 19.49 26.98
N GLN A 529 -21.80 18.48 27.65
CA GLN A 529 -22.99 17.72 27.21
C GLN A 529 -22.87 17.02 25.84
N ARG A 530 -21.71 17.05 25.20
CA ARG A 530 -21.46 16.60 23.82
C ARG A 530 -22.25 17.35 22.76
N ALA A 531 -22.41 18.65 22.98
CA ALA A 531 -23.07 19.57 22.06
C ALA A 531 -22.24 20.85 21.87
N LEU A 532 -22.34 21.47 20.71
CA LEU A 532 -21.78 22.79 20.37
C LEU A 532 -22.74 23.49 19.40
N THR A 533 -22.74 24.82 19.37
CA THR A 533 -23.42 25.51 18.26
C THR A 533 -22.70 25.17 16.95
N ARG A 534 -23.42 25.24 15.83
CA ARG A 534 -22.85 24.99 14.51
C ARG A 534 -21.61 25.87 14.24
N GLU A 535 -21.68 27.14 14.59
CA GLU A 535 -20.60 28.12 14.42
C GLU A 535 -19.36 27.74 15.24
N GLN A 536 -19.53 27.45 16.53
CA GLN A 536 -18.45 27.00 17.42
C GLN A 536 -17.79 25.72 16.91
N LEU A 537 -18.58 24.77 16.40
CA LEU A 537 -18.03 23.53 15.86
C LEU A 537 -17.23 23.79 14.57
N ILE A 538 -17.71 24.64 13.67
CA ILE A 538 -16.97 25.01 12.45
C ILE A 538 -15.64 25.68 12.81
N GLU A 539 -15.66 26.64 13.74
CA GLU A 539 -14.47 27.31 14.23
C GLU A 539 -13.47 26.30 14.85
N GLN A 540 -13.95 25.43 15.74
CA GLN A 540 -13.12 24.41 16.38
C GLN A 540 -12.48 23.44 15.39
N LEU A 541 -13.22 23.01 14.36
CA LEU A 541 -12.70 22.18 13.28
C LEU A 541 -11.63 22.92 12.47
N GLY A 542 -11.85 24.21 12.20
CA GLY A 542 -10.88 25.09 11.57
C GLY A 542 -9.58 25.18 12.38
N SER A 543 -9.68 25.39 13.69
CA SER A 543 -8.54 25.45 14.61
C SER A 543 -7.75 24.14 14.65
N TYR A 544 -8.43 22.98 14.67
CA TYR A 544 -7.76 21.68 14.60
C TYR A 544 -6.97 21.49 13.30
N ILE A 545 -7.53 21.90 12.15
CA ILE A 545 -6.83 21.79 10.87
C ILE A 545 -5.65 22.75 10.80
N GLN A 546 -5.81 23.99 11.25
CA GLN A 546 -4.72 24.96 11.29
C GLN A 546 -3.59 24.48 12.21
N LEU A 547 -3.92 23.96 13.39
CA LEU A 547 -2.95 23.38 14.31
C LEU A 547 -2.13 22.29 13.64
N PHE A 548 -2.79 21.33 12.99
CA PHE A 548 -2.10 20.22 12.34
C PHE A 548 -1.40 20.58 11.03
N ARG A 549 -1.79 21.67 10.39
CA ARG A 549 -1.12 22.19 9.19
C ARG A 549 0.15 22.95 9.56
N ASN A 550 0.10 23.77 10.61
CA ASN A 550 1.20 24.62 11.06
C ASN A 550 2.19 23.86 11.97
N VAL A 551 1.68 22.90 12.75
CA VAL A 551 2.44 22.05 13.67
C VAL A 551 2.12 20.58 13.38
N PRO A 552 2.54 20.05 12.22
CA PRO A 552 2.21 18.68 11.83
C PRO A 552 2.82 17.67 12.80
N TYR A 553 2.04 16.65 13.15
CA TYR A 553 2.54 15.53 13.94
C TYR A 553 3.62 14.76 13.19
N SER A 554 3.44 14.56 11.88
CA SER A 554 4.36 13.82 11.01
C SER A 554 4.17 14.26 9.56
N LYS A 555 5.25 14.23 8.76
CA LYS A 555 5.18 14.48 7.30
C LYS A 555 4.34 13.45 6.54
N ASP A 556 4.15 12.26 7.12
CA ASP A 556 3.44 11.13 6.49
C ASP A 556 1.92 11.13 6.77
N MET A 557 1.43 12.08 7.58
CA MET A 557 0.01 12.16 7.93
C MET A 557 -0.81 12.82 6.82
N THR A 558 -2.10 12.49 6.75
CA THR A 558 -3.02 13.13 5.80
C THR A 558 -4.01 14.00 6.55
N LEU A 559 -4.26 15.20 6.02
CA LEU A 559 -5.29 16.11 6.49
C LEU A 559 -6.42 16.27 5.47
N PRO A 560 -7.65 16.58 5.90
CA PRO A 560 -8.71 17.00 5.00
C PRO A 560 -8.29 18.26 4.23
N THR A 561 -8.74 18.35 2.97
CA THR A 561 -8.49 19.52 2.11
C THR A 561 -9.69 20.46 2.05
N GLU A 562 -10.86 19.94 2.41
CA GLU A 562 -12.13 20.63 2.43
C GLU A 562 -12.23 21.63 3.60
N SER A 563 -13.13 22.60 3.49
CA SER A 563 -13.40 23.55 4.57
C SER A 563 -14.10 22.89 5.76
N ALA A 564 -13.94 23.48 6.95
CA ALA A 564 -14.61 23.06 8.19
C ALA A 564 -16.13 22.87 8.02
N GLU A 565 -16.77 23.78 7.31
CA GLU A 565 -18.19 23.71 7.00
C GLU A 565 -18.55 22.50 6.12
N VAL A 566 -17.78 22.25 5.05
CA VAL A 566 -18.01 21.12 4.14
C VAL A 566 -17.85 19.80 4.90
N MET A 567 -16.83 19.68 5.75
CA MET A 567 -16.63 18.50 6.59
C MET A 567 -17.77 18.26 7.57
N LEU A 568 -18.22 19.31 8.27
CA LEU A 568 -19.34 19.19 9.21
C LEU A 568 -20.61 18.76 8.48
N ASN A 569 -20.91 19.40 7.34
CA ASN A 569 -22.06 19.04 6.52
C ASN A 569 -21.97 17.61 6.01
N HIS A 570 -20.80 17.16 5.56
CA HIS A 570 -20.57 15.78 5.18
C HIS A 570 -20.91 14.82 6.33
N VAL A 571 -20.34 15.03 7.53
CA VAL A 571 -20.56 14.15 8.69
C VAL A 571 -22.03 14.14 9.12
N ILE A 572 -22.71 15.27 9.12
CA ILE A 572 -24.15 15.35 9.45
C ILE A 572 -24.97 14.43 8.52
N HIS A 573 -24.66 14.45 7.21
CA HIS A 573 -25.40 13.69 6.21
C HIS A 573 -24.92 12.24 6.05
N LEU A 574 -23.83 11.85 6.71
CA LEU A 574 -23.37 10.47 6.72
C LEU A 574 -24.40 9.56 7.42
N PRO A 575 -24.83 8.45 6.79
CA PRO A 575 -25.63 7.44 7.45
C PRO A 575 -24.96 6.96 8.75
N ARG A 576 -25.73 6.93 9.84
CA ARG A 576 -25.24 6.49 11.15
C ARG A 576 -24.02 7.30 11.63
N SER A 577 -24.00 8.59 11.33
CA SER A 577 -23.01 9.53 11.91
C SER A 577 -23.18 9.65 13.43
N GLY A 578 -24.43 9.54 13.91
CA GLY A 578 -24.77 9.74 15.31
C GLY A 578 -24.77 11.21 15.74
N VAL A 579 -24.70 12.12 14.77
CA VAL A 579 -24.74 13.57 14.94
C VAL A 579 -26.17 14.03 14.66
N LEU A 580 -26.73 14.79 15.60
CA LEU A 580 -28.08 15.33 15.55
C LEU A 580 -28.02 16.85 15.50
N ILE A 581 -28.91 17.46 14.71
CA ILE A 581 -29.12 18.90 14.69
C ILE A 581 -30.42 19.18 15.43
N GLU A 582 -30.34 20.06 16.42
CA GLU A 582 -31.50 20.69 17.04
C GLU A 582 -31.49 22.16 16.67
N LYS A 583 -32.66 22.69 16.30
CA LYS A 583 -32.84 24.11 16.06
C LYS A 583 -33.68 24.68 17.19
N ASP A 584 -33.20 25.75 17.80
CA ASP A 584 -33.96 26.55 18.76
C ASP A 584 -33.94 28.03 18.35
N ASN A 585 -34.50 28.91 19.20
CA ASN A 585 -34.56 30.34 18.95
C ASN A 585 -33.17 31.03 18.97
N PHE A 586 -32.12 30.33 19.43
CA PHE A 586 -30.75 30.85 19.58
C PHE A 586 -29.77 30.29 18.54
N GLY A 587 -30.18 29.32 17.72
CA GLY A 587 -29.41 28.84 16.57
C GLY A 587 -29.52 27.34 16.32
N GLU A 588 -28.56 26.81 15.57
CA GLU A 588 -28.43 25.37 15.33
C GLU A 588 -27.43 24.77 16.32
N LEU A 589 -27.92 23.87 17.18
CA LEU A 589 -27.13 23.08 18.09
C LEU A 589 -26.81 21.72 17.46
N VAL A 590 -25.52 21.39 17.38
CA VAL A 590 -25.02 20.11 16.90
C VAL A 590 -24.64 19.26 18.10
N ARG A 591 -25.27 18.08 18.27
CA ARG A 591 -25.02 17.19 19.40
C ARG A 591 -24.80 15.74 19.00
N LEU A 592 -24.05 15.00 19.83
CA LEU A 592 -23.95 13.54 19.71
C LEU A 592 -25.12 12.87 20.42
N GLU A 593 -25.74 11.91 19.74
CA GLU A 593 -26.66 10.98 20.36
C GLU A 593 -25.93 10.14 21.43
N ARG A 594 -26.60 9.82 22.54
CA ARG A 594 -25.99 9.09 23.67
C ARG A 594 -25.40 7.74 23.25
N GLU A 595 -26.12 6.97 22.45
CA GLU A 595 -25.66 5.64 22.01
C GLU A 595 -24.46 5.77 21.06
N SER A 596 -24.50 6.77 20.19
CA SER A 596 -23.47 7.08 19.21
C SER A 596 -22.20 7.69 19.82
N ALA A 597 -22.25 8.26 21.03
CA ALA A 597 -21.06 8.81 21.70
C ALA A 597 -19.99 7.73 21.99
N VAL A 598 -20.41 6.51 22.34
CA VAL A 598 -19.49 5.37 22.52
C VAL A 598 -18.83 5.02 21.18
N LEU A 599 -19.62 5.01 20.11
CA LEU A 599 -19.14 4.79 18.75
C LEU A 599 -18.13 5.86 18.32
N MET A 600 -18.43 7.12 18.63
CA MET A 600 -17.60 8.24 18.24
C MET A 600 -16.24 8.21 18.96
N THR A 601 -16.19 7.60 20.14
CA THR A 601 -14.94 7.39 20.88
C THR A 601 -13.96 6.53 20.09
N TYR A 602 -14.45 5.52 19.36
CA TYR A 602 -13.63 4.71 18.45
C TYR A 602 -12.97 5.59 17.37
N TYR A 603 -13.76 6.45 16.71
CA TYR A 603 -13.25 7.31 15.64
C TYR A 603 -12.30 8.39 16.17
N ARG A 604 -12.55 8.97 17.34
CA ARG A 604 -11.60 9.88 18.01
C ARG A 604 -10.27 9.18 18.29
N ASN A 605 -10.32 7.95 18.80
CA ASN A 605 -9.12 7.20 19.18
C ASN A 605 -8.21 6.84 17.99
N ASN A 606 -8.73 6.83 16.76
CA ASN A 606 -7.91 6.63 15.56
C ASN A 606 -6.87 7.75 15.32
N VAL A 607 -7.09 8.93 15.91
CA VAL A 607 -6.24 10.13 15.75
C VAL A 607 -5.83 10.76 17.09
N GLN A 608 -6.20 10.18 18.22
CA GLN A 608 -5.97 10.78 19.55
C GLN A 608 -4.49 11.04 19.84
N HIS A 609 -3.59 10.23 19.28
CA HIS A 609 -2.15 10.36 19.43
C HIS A 609 -1.61 11.64 18.79
N LEU A 610 -2.31 12.19 17.80
CA LEU A 610 -2.00 13.50 17.20
C LEU A 610 -2.35 14.65 18.17
N PHE A 611 -3.42 14.48 18.95
CA PHE A 611 -3.92 15.49 19.89
C PHE A 611 -3.26 15.46 21.25
N VAL A 612 -2.61 14.35 21.64
CA VAL A 612 -2.20 14.14 23.04
C VAL A 612 -1.24 15.22 23.57
N LEU A 613 -0.28 15.66 22.76
CA LEU A 613 0.65 16.72 23.13
C LEU A 613 -0.01 18.11 23.16
N PRO A 614 -0.73 18.55 22.10
CA PRO A 614 -1.50 19.79 22.16
C PRO A 614 -2.49 19.84 23.33
N SER A 615 -3.22 18.75 23.59
CA SER A 615 -4.17 18.66 24.69
C SER A 615 -3.50 18.73 26.06
N LEU A 616 -2.31 18.13 26.22
CA LEU A 616 -1.57 18.21 27.48
C LEU A 616 -1.08 19.63 27.75
N VAL A 617 -0.57 20.33 26.72
CA VAL A 617 -0.18 21.74 26.80
C VAL A 617 -1.38 22.60 27.14
N ALA A 618 -2.49 22.47 26.40
CA ALA A 618 -3.71 23.24 26.63
C ALA A 618 -4.28 22.98 28.04
N SER A 619 -4.29 21.73 28.50
CA SER A 619 -4.74 21.38 29.85
C SER A 619 -3.89 22.05 30.93
N MET A 620 -2.55 22.06 30.80
CA MET A 620 -1.67 22.75 31.74
C MET A 620 -1.96 24.26 31.77
N VAL A 621 -2.16 24.89 30.61
CA VAL A 621 -2.46 26.32 30.53
C VAL A 621 -3.84 26.63 31.15
N LEU A 622 -4.87 25.83 30.88
CA LEU A 622 -6.22 26.06 31.40
C LEU A 622 -6.34 25.85 32.92
N HIS A 623 -5.44 25.08 33.54
CA HIS A 623 -5.43 24.83 34.98
C HIS A 623 -4.61 25.84 35.79
N HIS A 624 -3.87 26.74 35.13
CA HIS A 624 -3.02 27.74 35.77
C HIS A 624 -3.41 29.15 35.30
N GLU A 625 -3.47 30.13 36.21
CA GLU A 625 -3.71 31.53 35.82
C GLU A 625 -2.57 32.09 34.93
N ALA A 626 -1.34 31.69 35.22
CA ALA A 626 -0.17 31.92 34.39
C ALA A 626 0.83 30.78 34.59
N VAL A 627 1.48 30.34 33.50
CA VAL A 627 2.50 29.29 33.55
C VAL A 627 3.65 29.64 32.61
N SER A 628 4.89 29.46 33.07
CA SER A 628 6.04 29.69 32.22
C SER A 628 6.23 28.54 31.23
N LYS A 629 6.76 28.88 30.04
CA LYS A 629 7.07 27.91 28.98
C LYS A 629 7.96 26.76 29.47
N ASP A 630 8.97 27.07 30.28
CA ASP A 630 9.90 26.06 30.83
C ASP A 630 9.20 25.06 31.76
N VAL A 631 8.22 25.51 32.54
CA VAL A 631 7.43 24.64 33.42
C VAL A 631 6.55 23.68 32.60
N VAL A 632 5.92 24.17 31.52
CA VAL A 632 5.16 23.33 30.59
C VAL A 632 6.07 22.26 29.97
N ILE A 633 7.21 22.67 29.40
CA ILE A 633 8.17 21.75 28.76
C ILE A 633 8.67 20.70 29.75
N LYS A 634 9.05 21.09 30.97
CA LYS A 634 9.53 20.16 32.00
C LYS A 634 8.45 19.17 32.43
N SER A 635 7.20 19.62 32.52
CA SER A 635 6.07 18.78 32.92
C SER A 635 5.71 17.78 31.81
N VAL A 636 5.64 18.23 30.55
CA VAL A 636 5.43 17.34 29.40
C VAL A 636 6.54 16.30 29.32
N ASN A 637 7.82 16.68 29.49
CA ASN A 637 8.94 15.74 29.45
C ASN A 637 8.86 14.62 30.51
N ARG A 638 8.23 14.88 31.66
CA ARG A 638 8.05 13.85 32.72
C ARG A 638 6.93 12.87 32.39
N ILE A 639 5.87 13.35 31.72
CA ILE A 639 4.68 12.55 31.39
C ILE A 639 4.88 11.80 30.06
N TYR A 640 5.63 12.38 29.13
CA TYR A 640 5.77 11.90 27.76
C TYR A 640 6.18 10.43 27.64
N PRO A 641 7.14 9.88 28.40
CA PRO A 641 7.54 8.47 28.26
C PRO A 641 6.37 7.48 28.44
N PHE A 642 5.44 7.79 29.35
CA PHE A 642 4.25 6.95 29.57
C PHE A 642 3.28 7.03 28.38
N LEU A 643 3.06 8.24 27.86
CA LEU A 643 2.22 8.46 26.68
C LEU A 643 2.85 7.85 25.43
N GLN A 644 4.16 7.92 25.31
CA GLN A 644 4.93 7.36 24.20
C GLN A 644 4.79 5.85 24.15
N ALA A 645 4.95 5.18 25.30
CA ALA A 645 4.78 3.74 25.40
C ALA A 645 3.32 3.31 25.11
N GLU A 646 2.33 3.99 25.69
CA GLU A 646 0.91 3.62 25.54
C GLU A 646 0.35 3.91 24.13
N LEU A 647 0.83 4.96 23.46
CA LEU A 647 0.26 5.46 22.20
C LEU A 647 1.21 5.36 21.00
N PHE A 648 2.35 4.70 21.14
CA PHE A 648 3.37 4.57 20.08
C PHE A 648 3.74 5.94 19.47
N LEU A 649 4.06 6.93 20.33
CA LEU A 649 4.42 8.28 19.87
C LEU A 649 5.85 8.31 19.32
N HIS A 650 6.09 9.12 18.28
CA HIS A 650 7.34 9.07 17.52
C HIS A 650 8.43 10.07 17.95
N PHE A 651 8.07 11.15 18.63
CA PHE A 651 9.03 12.19 19.01
C PHE A 651 10.08 11.64 19.97
N LYS A 652 11.35 11.92 19.67
CA LYS A 652 12.44 11.69 20.62
C LYS A 652 12.43 12.78 21.68
N GLN A 653 12.99 12.48 22.86
CA GLN A 653 13.02 13.42 23.98
C GLN A 653 13.69 14.75 23.62
N GLU A 654 14.71 14.72 22.75
CA GLU A 654 15.42 15.90 22.24
C GLU A 654 14.55 16.79 21.33
N GLU A 655 13.59 16.19 20.63
CA GLU A 655 12.69 16.88 19.69
C GLU A 655 11.48 17.51 20.41
N LEU A 656 11.13 17.00 21.60
CA LEU A 656 9.95 17.44 22.35
C LEU A 656 9.95 18.92 22.64
N LYS A 657 11.09 19.49 23.04
CA LYS A 657 11.18 20.91 23.36
C LYS A 657 10.66 21.73 22.19
N ALA A 658 11.33 21.63 21.03
CA ALA A 658 11.00 22.38 19.83
C ALA A 658 9.53 22.19 19.40
N HIS A 659 9.02 20.95 19.48
CA HIS A 659 7.64 20.66 19.12
C HIS A 659 6.62 21.31 20.08
N ILE A 660 6.87 21.26 21.40
CA ILE A 660 6.03 21.94 22.40
C ILE A 660 6.06 23.46 22.20
N GLU A 661 7.22 24.03 21.87
CA GLU A 661 7.30 25.48 21.60
C GLU A 661 6.45 25.87 20.38
N ALA A 662 6.47 25.06 19.33
CA ALA A 662 5.64 25.27 18.14
C ALA A 662 4.14 25.15 18.46
N ILE A 663 3.75 24.17 19.29
CA ILE A 663 2.38 24.04 19.79
C ILE A 663 1.95 25.30 20.54
N ILE A 664 2.76 25.78 21.50
CA ILE A 664 2.45 26.98 22.28
C ILE A 664 2.30 28.20 21.37
N ALA A 665 3.21 28.37 20.41
CA ALA A 665 3.15 29.47 19.45
C ALA A 665 1.87 29.42 18.59
N GLU A 666 1.49 28.24 18.11
CA GLU A 666 0.28 28.08 17.31
C GLU A 666 -0.99 28.28 18.12
N LEU A 667 -1.06 27.76 19.36
CA LEU A 667 -2.19 28.02 20.25
C LEU A 667 -2.32 29.53 20.53
N SER A 668 -1.21 30.20 20.86
CA SER A 668 -1.20 31.65 21.08
C SER A 668 -1.59 32.46 19.83
N ARG A 669 -1.31 31.95 18.62
CA ARG A 669 -1.71 32.59 17.36
C ARG A 669 -3.21 32.46 17.11
N GLN A 670 -3.81 31.36 17.54
CA GLN A 670 -5.25 31.10 17.36
C GLN A 670 -6.13 31.91 18.32
N GLY A 671 -5.59 32.35 19.45
CA GLY A 671 -6.31 33.11 20.49
C GLY A 671 -6.58 32.23 21.70
#